data_AF-A0A938MU97-F1
#
_entry.id   AF-A0A938MU97-F1
#
_cell.length_a   1.000
_cell.length_b   1.000
_cell.length_c   1.000
_cell.angle_alpha   90.00
_cell.angle_beta   90.00
_cell.angle_gamma   90.00
#
_symmetry.space_group_name_H-M   'P 1'
#
loop_
_entity.id
_entity.type
_entity.pdbx_description
1 polymer ?
#
loop_
_entity_poly.entity_id
_entity_poly.type
_entity_poly.pdbx_seq_one_letter_code
_entity_poly.pdbx_strand_id
1 'polypeptide(L)'
;MSQVESTGGKKTRIVIIGGVAGGASAAARARRLDERASIVVIERGNEPSFANCGLPYYIGGEIAERSKLLVAGDRQLKQWLNLDIRTRSEVTAIDRQAREIAVRELDSDRTYRESYDYLIISTGAAPMRPAALLKKVGDDHPRVLSLRNLADADRMKDLVDSGVRAAVVVGGGFIGLEVAEQLVRRRVATTLVERFPQVMPQLDAEMVTPLHEALARGGVQLHLGDGLADLEPRDAQIAVVLDSGTRLMTDLVVLAIGVRPDSELAGQAGLALTGRGAIRVDDAQRTSDPFVYAVGDAVEVTEPVLGGKAFVPLGGPAGRQGRLAADCIVAREGSDVFANERLTYRGSQGTSIVRVFELAAAMTGLTEKALAAAGKHRGTDYDVVYAHPNSHAGYYPGAQPVSMKLIYEKPAGRVLGVQCVGKDGVDKRVDVVAMAIQMRATVFDLEQAELCYAPPFGSAKDPVNMVGFLAANALRGLTQPICADELRTMIQKSQATVVDVRTAPEVAAGALPSALHVPLEELRGRMREIPVHLPVVVYCRLGQRGYLAERILRQHGFRDVRNLSGGYITWQQYCPTWTTPSPEQPRGDECNSKAAGPNPCETRTPPTAAPTVEALDVRGIQCPGPLMALAKRVATLAPGAQLRVLVSDPGFTKDAAAWCKTQGHAFLGSETTEGYSVVSIEAGCGGREPVPSETPSCGGSGVVEKGQTIVVFSGDMDRVLAAFVIANGAAAMGHPVTMFFTFWGLNVLRKASAPKVAKKPLDRMFGWMMPRGAENLVLSKMNMAGLGTAMMKHVMRTKGVAGLPELIDEARRQGVRLVACTMSMDVMGIQAEELVDGLEFAGVGTYIGAAQSSRMNLFI
;
A
#
# COMPACT_ATOMS: atom_id res chain seq x y z
N MET A 1 31.46 2.77 -53.41
CA MET A 1 32.84 3.24 -53.11
C MET A 1 32.97 4.65 -53.66
N SER A 2 32.76 5.65 -52.82
CA SER A 2 33.19 7.03 -53.06
C SER A 2 33.84 7.50 -51.77
N GLN A 3 35.13 7.83 -51.87
CA GLN A 3 36.01 8.21 -50.79
C GLN A 3 35.43 9.43 -50.06
N VAL A 4 35.08 9.27 -48.79
CA VAL A 4 35.05 10.40 -47.85
C VAL A 4 36.49 10.55 -47.39
N GLU A 5 37.19 11.53 -47.96
CA GLU A 5 38.52 11.91 -47.53
C GLU A 5 38.51 12.19 -46.02
N SER A 6 39.33 11.42 -45.33
CA SER A 6 39.67 11.57 -43.93
C SER A 6 40.37 12.92 -43.76
N THR A 7 39.62 13.94 -43.36
CA THR A 7 40.21 15.09 -42.66
C THR A 7 40.91 14.56 -41.40
N GLY A 8 42.23 14.52 -41.43
CA GLY A 8 43.12 13.97 -40.41
C GLY A 8 43.15 14.76 -39.10
N GLY A 9 41.97 14.97 -38.50
CA GLY A 9 41.84 15.47 -37.14
C GLY A 9 42.25 14.40 -36.12
N LYS A 10 42.92 14.82 -35.03
CA LYS A 10 43.28 13.93 -33.93
C LYS A 10 42.01 13.24 -33.40
N LYS A 11 42.04 11.91 -33.31
CA LYS A 11 40.92 11.10 -32.79
C LYS A 11 40.80 11.31 -31.28
N THR A 12 39.75 11.99 -30.81
CA THR A 12 39.51 12.21 -29.37
C THR A 12 39.38 10.87 -28.65
N ARG A 13 40.19 10.66 -27.61
CA ARG A 13 40.19 9.44 -26.79
C ARG A 13 39.48 9.68 -25.47
N ILE A 14 38.33 9.03 -25.29
CA ILE A 14 37.52 9.10 -24.08
C ILE A 14 37.64 7.77 -23.34
N VAL A 15 38.17 7.80 -22.13
CA VAL A 15 38.27 6.62 -21.26
C VAL A 15 37.27 6.75 -20.12
N ILE A 16 36.55 5.68 -19.82
CA ILE A 16 35.47 5.65 -18.83
C ILE A 16 35.76 4.54 -17.82
N ILE A 17 35.78 4.89 -16.54
CA ILE A 17 35.99 3.96 -15.42
C ILE A 17 34.64 3.60 -14.82
N GLY A 18 34.22 2.34 -14.96
CA GLY A 18 32.93 1.82 -14.55
C GLY A 18 31.92 1.76 -15.70
N GLY A 19 31.34 0.58 -15.94
CA GLY A 19 30.52 0.26 -17.11
C GLY A 19 29.03 0.11 -16.83
N VAL A 20 28.52 0.65 -15.72
CA VAL A 20 27.10 0.56 -15.30
C VAL A 20 26.37 1.89 -15.55
N ALA A 21 25.51 2.37 -14.65
CA ALA A 21 24.52 3.43 -14.95
C ALA A 21 25.12 4.72 -15.54
N GLY A 22 26.10 5.34 -14.87
CA GLY A 22 26.70 6.59 -15.35
C GLY A 22 27.62 6.38 -16.54
N GLY A 23 28.58 5.46 -16.42
CA GLY A 23 29.57 5.20 -17.47
C GLY A 23 28.98 4.66 -18.78
N ALA A 24 28.05 3.71 -18.73
CA ALA A 24 27.39 3.20 -19.94
C ALA A 24 26.53 4.27 -20.62
N SER A 25 25.84 5.10 -19.85
CA SER A 25 25.09 6.25 -20.38
C SER A 25 26.00 7.24 -21.09
N ALA A 26 27.16 7.56 -20.48
CA ALA A 26 28.16 8.43 -21.07
C ALA A 26 28.75 7.83 -22.35
N ALA A 27 29.16 6.56 -22.34
CA ALA A 27 29.74 5.86 -23.49
C ALA A 27 28.78 5.85 -24.68
N ALA A 28 27.53 5.45 -24.43
CA ALA A 28 26.50 5.38 -25.46
C ALA A 28 26.16 6.76 -26.03
N ARG A 29 26.13 7.81 -25.19
CA ARG A 29 25.91 9.17 -25.67
C ARG A 29 27.11 9.68 -26.47
N ALA A 30 28.33 9.49 -25.99
CA ALA A 30 29.54 9.94 -26.67
C ALA A 30 29.62 9.38 -28.11
N ARG A 31 29.35 8.08 -28.29
CA ARG A 31 29.33 7.48 -29.64
C ARG A 31 28.30 8.15 -30.56
N ARG A 32 27.08 8.38 -30.06
CA ARG A 32 26.01 9.01 -30.88
C ARG A 32 26.34 10.46 -31.29
N LEU A 33 27.27 11.10 -30.60
CA LEU A 33 27.70 12.46 -30.90
C LEU A 33 28.94 12.51 -31.80
N ASP A 34 29.83 11.53 -31.67
CA ASP A 34 31.04 11.45 -32.49
C ASP A 34 31.39 9.98 -32.85
N GLU A 35 31.22 9.63 -34.12
CA GLU A 35 31.58 8.32 -34.66
C GLU A 35 33.09 8.11 -34.77
N ARG A 36 33.87 9.20 -34.80
CA ARG A 36 35.32 9.16 -34.88
C ARG A 36 35.95 8.98 -33.51
N ALA A 37 35.30 9.36 -32.41
CA ALA A 37 35.86 9.20 -31.07
C ALA A 37 36.29 7.75 -30.76
N SER A 38 37.41 7.62 -30.05
CA SER A 38 37.87 6.35 -29.47
C SER A 38 37.33 6.25 -28.05
N ILE A 39 36.36 5.36 -27.80
CA ILE A 39 35.68 5.25 -26.50
C ILE A 39 36.04 3.92 -25.87
N VAL A 40 36.75 3.97 -24.74
CA VAL A 40 37.20 2.81 -23.97
C VAL A 40 36.46 2.79 -22.63
N VAL A 41 35.81 1.68 -22.30
CA VAL A 41 35.13 1.47 -21.02
C VAL A 41 35.85 0.36 -20.25
N ILE A 42 36.35 0.69 -19.07
CA ILE A 42 37.05 -0.25 -18.18
C ILE A 42 36.10 -0.63 -17.04
N GLU A 43 35.78 -1.91 -16.92
CA GLU A 43 34.90 -2.47 -15.89
C GLU A 43 35.62 -3.59 -15.14
N ARG A 44 35.68 -3.51 -13.81
CA ARG A 44 36.33 -4.53 -12.98
C ARG A 44 35.49 -5.80 -12.86
N GLY A 45 34.17 -5.67 -12.96
CA GLY A 45 33.23 -6.79 -12.93
C GLY A 45 33.26 -7.62 -14.22
N ASN A 46 32.51 -8.72 -14.19
CA ASN A 46 32.40 -9.63 -15.33
C ASN A 46 31.47 -9.07 -16.42
N GLU A 47 30.43 -8.34 -16.03
CA GLU A 47 29.43 -7.84 -16.96
C GLU A 47 29.26 -6.32 -16.84
N PRO A 48 29.24 -5.56 -17.96
CA PRO A 48 28.82 -4.17 -17.96
C PRO A 48 27.29 -4.09 -17.95
N SER A 49 26.77 -2.88 -17.73
CA SER A 49 25.37 -2.53 -18.03
C SER A 49 24.34 -3.54 -17.48
N PHE A 50 24.46 -3.91 -16.21
CA PHE A 50 23.49 -4.75 -15.52
C PHE A 50 22.54 -3.93 -14.63
N ALA A 51 21.36 -4.47 -14.37
CA ALA A 51 20.30 -3.84 -13.62
C ALA A 51 20.47 -4.04 -12.10
N ASN A 52 21.25 -3.17 -11.45
CA ASN A 52 21.45 -3.16 -9.98
C ASN A 52 20.12 -3.24 -9.20
N CYS A 53 19.10 -2.50 -9.63
CA CYS A 53 17.80 -2.44 -8.96
C CYS A 53 17.02 -3.76 -9.08
N GLY A 54 17.37 -4.63 -10.02
CA GLY A 54 16.75 -5.95 -10.19
C GLY A 54 17.31 -7.03 -9.27
N LEU A 55 18.45 -6.79 -8.60
CA LEU A 55 19.16 -7.81 -7.83
C LEU A 55 18.32 -8.42 -6.70
N PRO A 56 17.60 -7.63 -5.84
CA PRO A 56 16.76 -8.21 -4.80
C PRO A 56 15.66 -9.12 -5.39
N TYR A 57 15.01 -8.67 -6.46
CA TYR A 57 13.91 -9.39 -7.11
C TYR A 57 14.35 -10.68 -7.81
N TYR A 58 15.62 -10.77 -8.23
CA TYR A 58 16.22 -12.01 -8.71
C TYR A 58 16.50 -13.00 -7.57
N ILE A 59 16.99 -12.52 -6.42
CA ILE A 59 17.18 -13.35 -5.23
C ILE A 59 15.84 -13.95 -4.76
N GLY A 60 14.77 -13.16 -4.76
CA GLY A 60 13.43 -13.63 -4.40
C GLY A 60 12.68 -14.41 -5.49
N GLY A 61 13.23 -14.51 -6.71
CA GLY A 61 12.68 -15.31 -7.79
C GLY A 61 11.56 -14.65 -8.60
N GLU A 62 11.21 -13.38 -8.33
CA GLU A 62 10.28 -12.60 -9.18
C GLU A 62 10.89 -12.34 -10.56
N ILE A 63 12.18 -12.02 -10.60
CA ILE A 63 12.96 -12.07 -11.84
C ILE A 63 13.56 -13.47 -11.91
N ALA A 64 12.89 -14.37 -12.66
CA ALA A 64 13.28 -15.78 -12.72
C ALA A 64 14.64 -16.02 -13.42
N GLU A 65 14.97 -15.21 -14.43
CA GLU A 65 16.14 -15.42 -15.28
C GLU A 65 17.24 -14.39 -15.00
N ARG A 66 18.44 -14.85 -14.62
CA ARG A 66 19.63 -14.00 -14.42
C ARG A 66 19.95 -13.15 -15.65
N SER A 67 19.76 -13.69 -16.85
CA SER A 67 20.03 -13.02 -18.12
C SER A 67 19.21 -11.73 -18.31
N LYS A 68 18.01 -11.63 -17.70
CA LYS A 68 17.17 -10.41 -17.76
C LYS A 68 17.78 -9.23 -16.98
N LEU A 69 18.74 -9.50 -16.09
CA LEU A 69 19.49 -8.45 -15.40
C LEU A 69 20.60 -7.85 -16.28
N LEU A 70 20.98 -8.51 -17.37
CA LEU A 70 21.95 -7.99 -18.33
C LEU A 70 21.22 -7.13 -19.36
N VAL A 71 21.31 -5.81 -19.22
CA VAL A 71 20.62 -4.88 -20.12
C VAL A 71 21.29 -4.87 -21.49
N ALA A 72 22.63 -4.89 -21.52
CA ALA A 72 23.41 -5.03 -22.74
C ALA A 72 24.78 -5.65 -22.46
N GLY A 73 25.17 -6.66 -23.24
CA GLY A 73 26.49 -7.29 -23.13
C GLY A 73 27.56 -6.67 -24.02
N ASP A 74 28.82 -7.00 -23.78
CA ASP A 74 30.01 -6.45 -24.47
C ASP A 74 29.91 -6.51 -25.98
N ARG A 75 29.55 -7.70 -26.51
CA ARG A 75 29.41 -7.92 -27.96
C ARG A 75 28.36 -7.01 -28.59
N GLN A 76 27.23 -6.86 -27.91
CA GLN A 76 26.11 -6.05 -28.39
C GLN A 76 26.48 -4.56 -28.37
N LEU A 77 27.06 -4.09 -27.28
CA LEU A 77 27.54 -2.71 -27.15
C LEU A 77 28.63 -2.39 -28.17
N LYS A 78 29.55 -3.31 -28.44
CA LYS A 78 30.56 -3.16 -29.49
C LYS A 78 29.93 -3.10 -30.89
N GLN A 79 28.97 -3.97 -31.20
CA GLN A 79 28.31 -4.01 -32.51
C GLN A 79 27.45 -2.78 -32.78
N TRP A 80 26.73 -2.27 -31.78
CA TRP A 80 25.80 -1.15 -31.94
C TRP A 80 26.47 0.21 -31.79
N LEU A 81 27.49 0.30 -30.94
CA LEU A 81 28.07 1.57 -30.50
C LEU A 81 29.59 1.63 -30.67
N ASN A 82 30.21 0.63 -31.30
CA ASN A 82 31.66 0.60 -31.55
C ASN A 82 32.50 0.98 -30.32
N LEU A 83 32.11 0.42 -29.16
CA LEU A 83 32.77 0.63 -27.87
C LEU A 83 33.85 -0.43 -27.66
N ASP A 84 34.99 -0.01 -27.15
CA ASP A 84 36.03 -0.92 -26.62
C ASP A 84 35.73 -1.15 -25.13
N ILE A 85 35.07 -2.26 -24.82
CA ILE A 85 34.70 -2.63 -23.46
C ILE A 85 35.68 -3.69 -22.96
N ARG A 86 36.31 -3.40 -21.83
CA ARG A 86 37.27 -4.28 -21.18
C ARG A 86 36.76 -4.61 -19.79
N THR A 87 36.03 -5.73 -19.69
CA THR A 87 35.60 -6.33 -18.43
C THR A 87 36.77 -7.00 -17.72
N ARG A 88 36.58 -7.37 -16.45
CA ARG A 88 37.61 -7.97 -15.59
C ARG A 88 38.93 -7.19 -15.63
N SER A 89 38.81 -5.86 -15.74
CA SER A 89 39.93 -4.93 -15.86
C SER A 89 39.75 -3.83 -14.82
N GLU A 90 40.71 -3.70 -13.92
CA GLU A 90 40.64 -2.75 -12.81
C GLU A 90 41.62 -1.60 -13.02
N VAL A 91 41.14 -0.36 -12.88
CA VAL A 91 42.01 0.82 -12.87
C VAL A 91 42.61 0.97 -11.49
N THR A 92 43.95 0.94 -11.41
CA THR A 92 44.69 0.96 -10.15
C THR A 92 45.34 2.32 -9.84
N ALA A 93 45.55 3.16 -10.86
CA ALA A 93 46.07 4.52 -10.67
C ALA A 93 45.64 5.45 -11.81
N ILE A 94 45.54 6.75 -11.52
CA ILE A 94 45.34 7.81 -12.52
C ILE A 94 46.53 8.77 -12.45
N ASP A 95 47.26 8.91 -13.56
CA ASP A 95 48.30 9.90 -13.74
C ASP A 95 47.76 11.08 -14.55
N ARG A 96 47.40 12.14 -13.84
CA ARG A 96 46.78 13.33 -14.45
C ARG A 96 47.75 14.16 -15.29
N GLN A 97 49.05 14.12 -14.96
CA GLN A 97 50.06 14.90 -15.69
C GLN A 97 50.36 14.25 -17.03
N ALA A 98 50.53 12.92 -17.04
CA ALA A 98 50.71 12.14 -18.26
C ALA A 98 49.41 11.93 -19.05
N ARG A 99 48.24 12.12 -18.40
CA ARG A 99 46.91 11.76 -18.91
C ARG A 99 46.81 10.28 -19.28
N GLU A 100 47.21 9.45 -18.32
CA GLU A 100 47.20 8.01 -18.44
C GLU A 100 46.55 7.37 -17.21
N ILE A 101 45.98 6.18 -17.40
CA ILE A 101 45.55 5.31 -16.32
C ILE A 101 46.38 4.03 -16.33
N ALA A 102 46.65 3.49 -15.14
CA ALA A 102 47.20 2.15 -14.99
C ALA A 102 46.05 1.14 -14.84
N VAL A 103 46.06 0.08 -15.65
CA VAL A 103 45.03 -0.95 -15.66
C VAL A 103 45.66 -2.30 -15.35
N ARG A 104 44.99 -3.09 -14.50
CA ARG A 104 45.32 -4.49 -14.20
C ARG A 104 44.22 -5.39 -14.73
N GLU A 105 44.57 -6.35 -15.57
CA GLU A 105 43.68 -7.43 -16.00
C GLU A 105 43.59 -8.48 -14.89
N LEU A 106 42.38 -8.75 -14.40
CA LEU A 106 42.16 -9.61 -13.23
C LEU A 106 42.31 -11.11 -13.53
N ASP A 107 42.32 -11.50 -14.81
CA ASP A 107 42.51 -12.90 -15.22
C ASP A 107 43.98 -13.28 -15.45
N SER A 108 44.81 -12.32 -15.85
CA SER A 108 46.20 -12.55 -16.23
C SER A 108 47.21 -11.87 -15.30
N ASP A 109 46.73 -11.01 -14.39
CA ASP A 109 47.53 -10.04 -13.61
C ASP A 109 48.42 -9.11 -14.45
N ARG A 110 48.19 -9.07 -15.78
CA ARG A 110 48.92 -8.18 -16.67
C ARG A 110 48.55 -6.73 -16.36
N THR A 111 49.56 -5.88 -16.25
CA THR A 111 49.38 -4.44 -16.08
C THR A 111 49.81 -3.69 -17.33
N TYR A 112 49.08 -2.63 -17.68
CA TYR A 112 49.40 -1.76 -18.80
C TYR A 112 48.93 -0.32 -18.53
N ARG A 113 49.36 0.61 -19.38
CA ARG A 113 48.96 2.02 -19.35
C ARG A 113 48.04 2.34 -20.53
N GLU A 114 47.01 3.13 -20.27
CA GLU A 114 46.04 3.58 -21.25
C GLU A 114 45.94 5.10 -21.21
N SER A 115 46.23 5.77 -22.32
CA SER A 115 46.15 7.22 -22.43
C SER A 115 44.72 7.71 -22.66
N TYR A 116 44.45 8.97 -22.31
CA TYR A 116 43.17 9.61 -22.56
C TYR A 116 43.33 11.09 -22.92
N ASP A 117 42.43 11.60 -23.76
CA ASP A 117 42.20 13.05 -23.88
C ASP A 117 41.19 13.50 -22.81
N TYR A 118 40.19 12.67 -22.53
CA TYR A 118 39.19 12.86 -21.49
C TYR A 118 38.96 11.58 -20.68
N LEU A 119 38.82 11.73 -19.36
CA LEU A 119 38.51 10.65 -18.44
C LEU A 119 37.14 10.88 -17.77
N ILE A 120 36.32 9.84 -17.66
CA ILE A 120 35.06 9.87 -16.88
C ILE A 120 35.15 8.83 -15.76
N ILE A 121 35.06 9.28 -14.52
CA ILE A 121 35.03 8.43 -13.32
C ILE A 121 33.56 8.14 -12.95
N SER A 122 33.14 6.88 -13.06
CA SER A 122 31.80 6.41 -12.69
C SER A 122 31.88 5.12 -11.86
N THR A 123 32.76 5.13 -10.86
CA THR A 123 33.04 4.00 -9.94
C THR A 123 31.88 3.66 -9.00
N GLY A 124 30.91 4.57 -8.88
CA GLY A 124 29.70 4.39 -8.08
C GLY A 124 29.97 4.48 -6.57
N ALA A 125 29.23 3.70 -5.80
CA ALA A 125 29.38 3.62 -4.35
C ALA A 125 29.58 2.17 -3.88
N ALA A 126 30.36 2.01 -2.82
CA ALA A 126 30.62 0.73 -2.17
C ALA A 126 29.72 0.55 -0.93
N PRO A 127 29.25 -0.68 -0.64
CA PRO A 127 28.49 -0.94 0.57
C PRO A 127 29.31 -0.58 1.81
N MET A 128 28.67 0.05 2.78
CA MET A 128 29.29 0.28 4.08
C MET A 128 29.43 -1.07 4.80
N ARG A 129 30.65 -1.37 5.22
CA ARG A 129 31.02 -2.64 5.84
C ARG A 129 31.73 -2.35 7.17
N PRO A 130 31.25 -2.85 8.32
CA PRO A 130 31.87 -2.58 9.61
C PRO A 130 33.17 -3.39 9.74
N ALA A 131 34.28 -2.79 9.27
CA ALA A 131 35.57 -3.48 9.10
C ALA A 131 36.07 -4.18 10.38
N ALA A 132 35.87 -3.56 11.55
CA ALA A 132 36.24 -4.16 12.83
C ALA A 132 35.48 -5.47 13.13
N LEU A 133 34.19 -5.54 12.77
CA LEU A 133 33.36 -6.73 12.97
C LEU A 133 33.70 -7.80 11.93
N LEU A 134 33.86 -7.39 10.67
CA LEU A 134 34.19 -8.31 9.57
C LEU A 134 35.55 -8.98 9.76
N LYS A 135 36.56 -8.27 10.27
CA LYS A 135 37.86 -8.88 10.60
C LYS A 135 37.77 -10.01 11.63
N LYS A 136 36.81 -9.96 12.56
CA LYS A 136 36.60 -11.03 13.55
C LYS A 136 35.98 -12.29 12.93
N VAL A 137 35.05 -12.12 11.99
CA VAL A 137 34.35 -13.23 11.33
C VAL A 137 35.05 -13.74 10.06
N GLY A 138 35.97 -12.95 9.50
CA GLY A 138 36.55 -13.14 8.17
C GLY A 138 35.93 -12.18 7.16
N ASP A 139 36.77 -11.42 6.45
CA ASP A 139 36.34 -10.33 5.58
C ASP A 139 35.38 -10.76 4.46
N ASP A 140 35.44 -12.03 4.02
CA ASP A 140 34.54 -12.64 3.02
C ASP A 140 33.79 -13.86 3.60
N HIS A 141 33.28 -13.74 4.83
CA HIS A 141 32.50 -14.80 5.45
C HIS A 141 31.28 -15.19 4.57
N PRO A 142 31.09 -16.47 4.23
CA PRO A 142 30.14 -16.90 3.20
C PRO A 142 28.67 -16.57 3.53
N ARG A 143 28.35 -16.37 4.82
CA ARG A 143 26.99 -16.06 5.31
C ARG A 143 26.79 -14.61 5.73
N VAL A 144 27.79 -13.73 5.58
CA VAL A 144 27.67 -12.29 5.88
C VAL A 144 27.86 -11.52 4.57
N LEU A 145 26.75 -11.17 3.93
CA LEU A 145 26.73 -10.65 2.57
C LEU A 145 26.26 -9.19 2.52
N SER A 146 26.74 -8.46 1.52
CA SER A 146 26.16 -7.20 1.05
C SER A 146 25.66 -7.41 -0.38
N LEU A 147 24.80 -6.51 -0.88
CA LEU A 147 24.26 -6.61 -2.23
C LEU A 147 24.67 -5.38 -3.05
N ARG A 148 25.59 -5.54 -4.01
CA ARG A 148 25.97 -4.48 -4.96
C ARG A 148 25.97 -4.93 -6.41
N ASN A 149 26.40 -6.15 -6.70
CA ASN A 149 26.60 -6.64 -8.06
C ASN A 149 25.96 -8.03 -8.28
N LEU A 150 26.06 -8.54 -9.52
CA LEU A 150 25.52 -9.86 -9.88
C LEU A 150 26.14 -11.00 -9.07
N ALA A 151 27.45 -10.97 -8.81
CA ALA A 151 28.11 -12.01 -8.02
C ALA A 151 27.62 -12.04 -6.57
N ASP A 152 27.33 -10.88 -5.97
CA ASP A 152 26.70 -10.79 -4.65
C ASP A 152 25.30 -11.41 -4.65
N ALA A 153 24.52 -11.12 -5.70
CA ALA A 153 23.17 -11.64 -5.85
C ALA A 153 23.16 -13.15 -6.09
N ASP A 154 24.07 -13.66 -6.93
CA ASP A 154 24.27 -15.09 -7.19
C ASP A 154 24.63 -15.82 -5.88
N ARG A 155 25.62 -15.32 -5.12
CA ARG A 155 25.99 -15.90 -3.81
C ARG A 155 24.82 -15.93 -2.82
N MET A 156 24.07 -14.84 -2.73
CA MET A 156 22.91 -14.77 -1.82
C MET A 156 21.80 -15.72 -2.28
N LYS A 157 21.53 -15.79 -3.59
CA LYS A 157 20.53 -16.66 -4.15
C LYS A 157 20.89 -18.14 -3.94
N ASP A 158 22.15 -18.53 -4.13
CA ASP A 158 22.62 -19.90 -3.90
C ASP A 158 22.42 -20.34 -2.43
N LEU A 159 22.63 -19.45 -1.47
CA LEU A 159 22.35 -19.72 -0.05
C LEU A 159 20.86 -19.89 0.23
N VAL A 160 20.02 -19.04 -0.38
CA VAL A 160 18.56 -19.14 -0.23
C VAL A 160 18.03 -20.41 -0.89
N ASP A 161 18.52 -20.73 -2.09
CA ASP A 161 18.16 -21.94 -2.85
C ASP A 161 18.63 -23.22 -2.14
N SER A 162 19.76 -23.19 -1.44
CA SER A 162 20.28 -24.31 -0.64
C SER A 162 19.58 -24.51 0.71
N GLY A 163 18.58 -23.68 1.04
CA GLY A 163 17.66 -23.94 2.15
C GLY A 163 18.00 -23.21 3.46
N VAL A 164 18.58 -22.00 3.40
CA VAL A 164 18.61 -21.08 4.55
C VAL A 164 17.19 -20.92 5.12
N ARG A 165 17.05 -21.05 6.45
CA ARG A 165 15.75 -21.00 7.14
C ARG A 165 15.50 -19.67 7.83
N ALA A 166 16.56 -19.03 8.32
CA ALA A 166 16.50 -17.74 8.99
C ALA A 166 17.54 -16.76 8.43
N ALA A 167 17.14 -15.50 8.30
CA ALA A 167 18.01 -14.41 7.87
C ALA A 167 17.83 -13.15 8.74
N VAL A 168 18.92 -12.45 9.02
CA VAL A 168 18.91 -11.12 9.63
C VAL A 168 19.35 -10.09 8.60
N VAL A 169 18.48 -9.12 8.32
CA VAL A 169 18.78 -7.97 7.47
C VAL A 169 19.11 -6.77 8.36
N VAL A 170 20.31 -6.23 8.23
CA VAL A 170 20.78 -5.09 9.02
C VAL A 170 20.71 -3.82 8.17
N GLY A 171 19.85 -2.89 8.56
CA GLY A 171 19.54 -1.64 7.87
C GLY A 171 18.16 -1.67 7.22
N GLY A 172 17.31 -0.70 7.56
CA GLY A 172 15.93 -0.54 7.11
C GLY A 172 15.75 0.51 6.01
N GLY A 173 16.77 0.76 5.19
CA GLY A 173 16.66 1.59 3.98
C GLY A 173 16.12 0.81 2.77
N PHE A 174 16.10 1.43 1.59
CA PHE A 174 15.60 0.85 0.33
C PHE A 174 16.01 -0.63 0.12
N ILE A 175 17.31 -0.89 0.03
CA ILE A 175 17.86 -2.23 -0.24
C ILE A 175 17.47 -3.22 0.86
N GLY A 176 17.51 -2.80 2.12
CA GLY A 176 17.18 -3.67 3.25
C GLY A 176 15.72 -4.11 3.22
N LEU A 177 14.81 -3.19 2.89
CA LEU A 177 13.39 -3.50 2.74
C LEU A 177 13.11 -4.41 1.55
N GLU A 178 13.73 -4.14 0.41
CA GLU A 178 13.60 -5.00 -0.78
C GLU A 178 14.11 -6.42 -0.49
N VAL A 179 15.29 -6.56 0.09
CA VAL A 179 15.83 -7.89 0.44
C VAL A 179 14.96 -8.59 1.48
N ALA A 180 14.50 -7.88 2.52
CA ALA A 180 13.63 -8.48 3.54
C ALA A 180 12.31 -9.00 2.95
N GLU A 181 11.66 -8.24 2.06
CA GLU A 181 10.46 -8.68 1.36
C GLU A 181 10.74 -9.95 0.53
N GLN A 182 11.84 -9.96 -0.22
CA GLN A 182 12.19 -11.07 -1.11
C GLN A 182 12.54 -12.34 -0.32
N LEU A 183 13.21 -12.23 0.82
CA LEU A 183 13.51 -13.37 1.70
C LEU A 183 12.23 -13.97 2.29
N VAL A 184 11.28 -13.14 2.73
CA VAL A 184 9.97 -13.60 3.19
C VAL A 184 9.21 -14.34 2.09
N ARG A 185 9.22 -13.84 0.85
CA ARG A 185 8.59 -14.51 -0.30
C ARG A 185 9.20 -15.88 -0.59
N ARG A 186 10.49 -16.05 -0.29
CA ARG A 186 11.21 -17.34 -0.33
C ARG A 186 10.99 -18.21 0.89
N ARG A 187 10.09 -17.82 1.81
CA ARG A 187 9.75 -18.50 3.07
C ARG A 187 10.92 -18.58 4.06
N VAL A 188 11.85 -17.63 3.99
CA VAL A 188 12.93 -17.47 4.98
C VAL A 188 12.42 -16.62 6.14
N ALA A 189 12.52 -17.12 7.37
CA ALA A 189 12.19 -16.35 8.57
C ALA A 189 13.12 -15.13 8.65
N THR A 190 12.56 -13.93 8.55
CA THR A 190 13.34 -12.71 8.34
C THR A 190 13.18 -11.74 9.50
N THR A 191 14.30 -11.35 10.10
CA THR A 191 14.37 -10.31 11.12
C THR A 191 15.10 -9.10 10.53
N LEU A 192 14.47 -7.93 10.59
CA LEU A 192 15.07 -6.67 10.16
C LEU A 192 15.50 -5.86 11.39
N VAL A 193 16.79 -5.52 11.44
CA VAL A 193 17.43 -4.75 12.50
C VAL A 193 17.75 -3.36 11.96
N GLU A 194 17.27 -2.33 12.64
CA GLU A 194 17.52 -0.93 12.30
C GLU A 194 17.89 -0.15 13.56
N ARG A 195 19.00 0.59 13.50
CA ARG A 195 19.49 1.42 14.59
C ARG A 195 18.54 2.59 14.88
N PHE A 196 17.87 3.12 13.86
CA PHE A 196 16.87 4.17 14.03
C PHE A 196 15.54 3.60 14.56
N PRO A 197 14.69 4.42 15.21
CA PRO A 197 13.38 3.98 15.69
C PRO A 197 12.37 3.69 14.57
N GLN A 198 12.77 3.79 13.29
CA GLN A 198 11.93 3.60 12.13
C GLN A 198 12.73 3.04 10.95
N VAL A 199 12.04 2.32 10.05
CA VAL A 199 12.57 2.03 8.71
C VAL A 199 12.46 3.28 7.84
N MET A 200 13.07 3.28 6.66
CA MET A 200 13.11 4.43 5.75
C MET A 200 13.40 5.72 6.51
N PRO A 201 14.58 5.87 7.17
CA PRO A 201 14.90 7.05 7.96
C PRO A 201 14.81 8.37 7.17
N GLN A 202 14.83 8.28 5.84
CA GLN A 202 14.59 9.38 4.90
C GLN A 202 13.17 9.97 4.98
N LEU A 203 12.14 9.16 5.27
CA LEU A 203 10.75 9.59 5.41
C LEU A 203 10.46 10.14 6.81
N ASP A 204 9.47 11.02 6.94
CA ASP A 204 9.00 11.50 8.24
C ASP A 204 8.19 10.41 8.99
N ALA A 205 8.13 10.50 10.32
CA ALA A 205 7.76 9.39 11.18
C ALA A 205 6.34 8.86 10.92
N GLU A 206 5.37 9.76 10.77
CA GLU A 206 3.98 9.41 10.46
C GLU A 206 3.80 8.76 9.08
N MET A 207 4.72 9.00 8.15
CA MET A 207 4.68 8.35 6.83
C MET A 207 5.22 6.91 6.89
N VAL A 208 5.92 6.51 7.96
CA VAL A 208 6.52 5.17 8.09
C VAL A 208 5.65 4.17 8.82
N THR A 209 4.74 4.61 9.70
CA THR A 209 3.84 3.69 10.44
C THR A 209 3.10 2.70 9.53
N PRO A 210 2.54 3.09 8.36
CA PRO A 210 1.93 2.13 7.44
C PRO A 210 2.91 1.07 6.92
N LEU A 211 4.21 1.40 6.81
CA LEU A 211 5.26 0.47 6.38
C LEU A 211 5.61 -0.51 7.50
N HIS A 212 5.68 -0.06 8.75
CA HIS A 212 5.86 -0.96 9.90
C HIS A 212 4.74 -1.99 9.97
N GLU A 213 3.49 -1.55 9.81
CA GLU A 213 2.35 -2.46 9.78
C GLU A 213 2.42 -3.44 8.61
N ALA A 214 2.78 -2.99 7.40
CA ALA A 214 2.89 -3.86 6.23
C ALA A 214 4.01 -4.89 6.40
N LEU A 215 5.18 -4.48 6.92
CA LEU A 215 6.29 -5.39 7.21
C LEU A 215 5.91 -6.46 8.24
N ALA A 216 5.28 -6.05 9.34
CA ALA A 216 4.82 -6.97 10.37
C ALA A 216 3.74 -7.93 9.83
N ARG A 217 2.76 -7.43 9.07
CA ARG A 217 1.75 -8.28 8.39
C ARG A 217 2.36 -9.24 7.38
N GLY A 218 3.43 -8.83 6.71
CA GLY A 218 4.22 -9.65 5.79
C GLY A 218 5.03 -10.74 6.51
N GLY A 219 5.15 -10.69 7.83
CA GLY A 219 5.90 -11.68 8.62
C GLY A 219 7.36 -11.30 8.89
N VAL A 220 7.75 -10.04 8.65
CA VAL A 220 9.07 -9.52 9.04
C VAL A 220 9.05 -9.18 10.53
N GLN A 221 10.01 -9.70 11.28
CA GLN A 221 10.23 -9.29 12.66
C GLN A 221 11.07 -8.01 12.70
N LEU A 222 10.51 -6.92 13.24
CA LEU A 222 11.19 -5.63 13.30
C LEU A 222 11.88 -5.42 14.65
N HIS A 223 13.19 -5.18 14.63
CA HIS A 223 13.98 -4.70 15.76
C HIS A 223 14.47 -3.29 15.44
N LEU A 224 13.77 -2.29 15.95
CA LEU A 224 14.04 -0.87 15.70
C LEU A 224 14.69 -0.22 16.92
N GLY A 225 15.50 0.82 16.70
CA GLY A 225 16.20 1.52 17.78
C GLY A 225 17.39 0.75 18.35
N ASP A 226 17.83 -0.32 17.67
CA ASP A 226 18.87 -1.23 18.15
C ASP A 226 19.80 -1.61 17.01
N GLY A 227 21.09 -1.31 17.14
CA GLY A 227 22.07 -1.47 16.06
C GLY A 227 22.86 -2.77 16.16
N LEU A 228 23.57 -3.10 15.08
CA LEU A 228 24.53 -4.21 15.06
C LEU A 228 25.78 -3.86 15.89
N ALA A 229 26.04 -4.66 16.93
CA ALA A 229 27.20 -4.50 17.81
C ALA A 229 28.31 -5.52 17.54
N ASP A 230 27.96 -6.80 17.31
CA ASP A 230 28.95 -7.85 16.99
C ASP A 230 28.37 -8.96 16.11
N LEU A 231 29.26 -9.74 15.50
CA LEU A 231 28.93 -10.95 14.76
C LEU A 231 29.78 -12.10 15.29
N GLU A 232 29.15 -13.15 15.83
CA GLU A 232 29.84 -14.32 16.38
C GLU A 232 29.53 -15.55 15.50
N PRO A 233 30.51 -16.13 14.78
CA PRO A 233 30.29 -17.35 14.00
C PRO A 233 30.00 -18.54 14.92
N ARG A 234 29.05 -19.40 14.53
CA ARG A 234 28.62 -20.59 15.25
C ARG A 234 28.36 -21.72 14.26
N ASP A 235 29.36 -22.54 13.96
CA ASP A 235 29.27 -23.65 12.99
C ASP A 235 28.51 -23.26 11.70
N ALA A 236 27.26 -23.72 11.54
CA ALA A 236 26.41 -23.45 10.37
C ALA A 236 25.58 -22.15 10.47
N GLN A 237 25.75 -21.35 11.51
CA GLN A 237 24.98 -20.16 11.85
C GLN A 237 25.87 -18.99 12.29
N ILE A 238 25.25 -17.82 12.44
CA ILE A 238 25.85 -16.60 12.98
C ILE A 238 24.96 -16.11 14.12
N ALA A 239 25.56 -15.79 15.26
CA ALA A 239 24.88 -15.01 16.30
C ALA A 239 25.11 -13.52 16.01
N VAL A 240 24.03 -12.80 15.70
CA VAL A 240 24.02 -11.35 15.54
C VAL A 240 23.78 -10.73 16.90
N VAL A 241 24.76 -9.98 17.41
CA VAL A 241 24.68 -9.30 18.71
C VAL A 241 24.33 -7.84 18.48
N LEU A 242 23.28 -7.37 19.15
CA LEU A 242 22.79 -6.00 19.05
C LEU A 242 23.36 -5.09 20.14
N ASP A 243 23.23 -3.77 19.97
CA ASP A 243 23.68 -2.76 20.94
C ASP A 243 23.00 -2.94 22.31
N SER A 244 21.77 -3.46 22.35
CA SER A 244 21.05 -3.84 23.58
C SER A 244 21.59 -5.07 24.31
N GLY A 245 22.50 -5.84 23.67
CA GLY A 245 22.94 -7.16 24.12
C GLY A 245 22.04 -8.32 23.67
N THR A 246 20.94 -8.03 22.96
CA THR A 246 20.10 -9.06 22.32
C THR A 246 20.92 -9.89 21.33
N ARG A 247 20.70 -11.21 21.32
CA ARG A 247 21.40 -12.16 20.44
C ARG A 247 20.40 -12.85 19.52
N LEU A 248 20.60 -12.72 18.21
CA LEU A 248 19.74 -13.32 17.17
C LEU A 248 20.52 -14.39 16.42
N MET A 249 20.09 -15.65 16.50
CA MET A 249 20.69 -16.76 15.76
C MET A 249 20.13 -16.82 14.34
N THR A 250 21.00 -16.91 13.32
CA THR A 250 20.57 -16.88 11.92
C THR A 250 21.51 -17.64 11.00
N ASP A 251 21.03 -18.04 9.82
CA ASP A 251 21.82 -18.78 8.82
C ASP A 251 22.44 -17.84 7.77
N LEU A 252 21.92 -16.60 7.67
CA LEU A 252 22.34 -15.57 6.71
C LEU A 252 22.22 -14.17 7.34
N VAL A 253 23.26 -13.36 7.20
CA VAL A 253 23.24 -11.94 7.56
C VAL A 253 23.40 -11.10 6.29
N VAL A 254 22.47 -10.16 6.07
CA VAL A 254 22.55 -9.19 4.97
C VAL A 254 22.84 -7.81 5.52
N LEU A 255 23.99 -7.25 5.17
CA LEU A 255 24.41 -5.90 5.54
C LEU A 255 23.92 -4.89 4.49
N ALA A 256 22.87 -4.15 4.85
CA ALA A 256 22.23 -3.09 4.05
C ALA A 256 22.29 -1.71 4.78
N ILE A 257 23.41 -1.43 5.44
CA ILE A 257 23.62 -0.26 6.32
C ILE A 257 24.04 1.03 5.59
N GLY A 258 23.75 1.12 4.29
CA GLY A 258 24.11 2.26 3.44
C GLY A 258 25.36 2.05 2.59
N VAL A 259 25.72 3.09 1.83
CA VAL A 259 26.83 3.07 0.87
C VAL A 259 27.72 4.31 1.04
N ARG A 260 28.98 4.19 0.64
CA ARG A 260 29.95 5.29 0.59
C ARG A 260 30.47 5.50 -0.84
N PRO A 261 30.79 6.74 -1.27
CA PRO A 261 31.41 6.98 -2.56
C PRO A 261 32.64 6.09 -2.79
N ASP A 262 32.74 5.47 -3.97
CA ASP A 262 33.90 4.65 -4.37
C ASP A 262 34.96 5.57 -5.03
N SER A 263 35.56 6.45 -4.23
CA SER A 263 36.36 7.60 -4.68
C SER A 263 37.86 7.49 -4.38
N GLU A 264 38.32 6.33 -3.90
CA GLU A 264 39.71 6.12 -3.48
C GLU A 264 40.69 6.45 -4.62
N LEU A 265 40.42 5.95 -5.83
CA LEU A 265 41.20 6.23 -7.03
C LEU A 265 41.30 7.73 -7.33
N ALA A 266 40.19 8.46 -7.18
CA ALA A 266 40.16 9.90 -7.40
C ALA A 266 40.96 10.67 -6.34
N GLY A 267 40.87 10.27 -5.07
CA GLY A 267 41.63 10.84 -3.97
C GLY A 267 43.14 10.62 -4.12
N GLN A 268 43.56 9.40 -4.47
CA GLN A 268 44.96 9.08 -4.75
C GLN A 268 45.53 9.88 -5.94
N ALA A 269 44.69 10.19 -6.92
CA ALA A 269 45.03 11.07 -8.05
C ALA A 269 45.02 12.57 -7.69
N GLY A 270 44.79 12.94 -6.43
CA GLY A 270 44.76 14.33 -5.98
C GLY A 270 43.56 15.14 -6.50
N LEU A 271 42.45 14.48 -6.85
CA LEU A 271 41.19 15.17 -7.16
C LEU A 271 40.50 15.63 -5.88
N ALA A 272 39.81 16.77 -5.95
CA ALA A 272 39.15 17.34 -4.78
C ALA A 272 38.00 16.44 -4.30
N LEU A 273 38.05 16.04 -3.03
CA LEU A 273 36.99 15.29 -2.36
C LEU A 273 36.28 16.17 -1.32
N THR A 274 35.05 15.79 -0.98
CA THR A 274 34.34 16.32 0.19
C THR A 274 34.88 15.70 1.47
N GLY A 275 34.53 16.27 2.64
CA GLY A 275 34.86 15.66 3.93
C GLY A 275 34.23 14.28 4.16
N ARG A 276 33.20 13.92 3.37
CA ARG A 276 32.56 12.59 3.38
C ARG A 276 33.06 11.67 2.25
N GLY A 277 34.11 12.07 1.54
CA GLY A 277 34.76 11.26 0.51
C GLY A 277 34.13 11.34 -0.89
N ALA A 278 33.01 12.03 -1.11
CA ALA A 278 32.46 12.19 -2.46
C ALA A 278 33.37 13.06 -3.34
N ILE A 279 33.48 12.76 -4.64
CA ILE A 279 34.24 13.56 -5.61
C ILE A 279 33.51 14.89 -5.84
N ARG A 280 34.22 16.01 -5.72
CA ARG A 280 33.66 17.33 -6.01
C ARG A 280 33.63 17.56 -7.52
N VAL A 281 32.48 17.98 -8.00
CA VAL A 281 32.26 18.36 -9.39
C VAL A 281 31.55 19.70 -9.50
N ASP A 282 31.74 20.38 -10.63
CA ASP A 282 30.92 21.52 -11.01
C ASP A 282 29.60 21.10 -11.67
N ASP A 283 28.78 22.08 -12.07
CA ASP A 283 27.49 21.80 -12.69
C ASP A 283 27.61 21.08 -14.05
N ALA A 284 28.77 21.14 -14.71
CA ALA A 284 29.08 20.42 -15.96
C ALA A 284 29.70 19.02 -15.69
N GLN A 285 29.71 18.57 -14.43
CA GLN A 285 30.28 17.30 -13.98
C GLN A 285 31.81 17.20 -14.10
N ARG A 286 32.51 18.34 -14.21
CA ARG A 286 33.98 18.40 -14.23
C ARG A 286 34.53 18.35 -12.82
N THR A 287 35.61 17.62 -12.63
CA THR A 287 36.35 17.58 -11.35
C THR A 287 37.27 18.79 -11.20
N SER A 288 38.16 18.80 -10.20
CA SER A 288 39.23 19.78 -10.09
C SER A 288 40.28 19.70 -11.22
N ASP A 289 40.24 18.66 -12.06
CA ASP A 289 40.95 18.59 -13.31
C ASP A 289 40.02 18.86 -14.50
N PRO A 290 40.33 19.81 -15.40
CA PRO A 290 39.47 20.12 -16.52
C PRO A 290 39.33 18.97 -17.54
N PHE A 291 40.20 17.96 -17.55
CA PHE A 291 40.11 16.82 -18.47
C PHE A 291 39.52 15.57 -17.81
N VAL A 292 39.13 15.65 -16.54
CA VAL A 292 38.52 14.55 -15.80
C VAL A 292 37.12 14.95 -15.34
N TYR A 293 36.14 14.16 -15.73
CA TYR A 293 34.74 14.24 -15.32
C TYR A 293 34.45 13.14 -14.29
N ALA A 294 33.45 13.35 -13.44
CA ALA A 294 32.96 12.31 -12.54
C ALA A 294 31.43 12.34 -12.47
N VAL A 295 30.79 11.18 -12.39
CA VAL A 295 29.33 11.05 -12.42
C VAL A 295 28.84 9.89 -11.56
N GLY A 296 27.56 9.91 -11.20
CA GLY A 296 26.88 8.87 -10.44
C GLY A 296 27.19 8.89 -8.95
N ASP A 297 27.07 7.74 -8.31
CA ASP A 297 27.12 7.62 -6.85
C ASP A 297 28.50 7.90 -6.23
N ALA A 298 29.49 8.28 -7.04
CA ALA A 298 30.80 8.73 -6.56
C ALA A 298 30.87 10.24 -6.29
N VAL A 299 29.91 11.04 -6.78
CA VAL A 299 29.99 12.52 -6.73
C VAL A 299 29.09 13.17 -5.67
N GLU A 300 29.50 14.37 -5.24
CA GLU A 300 28.64 15.31 -4.51
C GLU A 300 27.66 15.96 -5.49
N VAL A 301 26.40 16.12 -5.11
CA VAL A 301 25.37 16.78 -5.92
C VAL A 301 24.79 17.99 -5.19
N THR A 302 24.24 18.94 -5.94
CA THR A 302 23.47 20.04 -5.38
C THR A 302 22.00 19.62 -5.23
N GLU A 303 21.40 19.85 -4.07
CA GLU A 303 19.96 19.72 -3.82
C GLU A 303 19.27 21.01 -4.34
N PRO A 304 18.31 20.93 -5.28
CA PRO A 304 17.82 22.10 -6.02
C PRO A 304 16.88 23.03 -5.24
N VAL A 305 16.30 22.62 -4.11
CA VAL A 305 15.32 23.40 -3.35
C VAL A 305 16.00 24.47 -2.50
N LEU A 306 17.04 24.11 -1.73
CA LEU A 306 17.81 25.03 -0.89
C LEU A 306 19.21 25.32 -1.46
N GLY A 307 19.66 24.58 -2.47
CA GLY A 307 21.01 24.74 -3.05
C GLY A 307 22.12 24.10 -2.22
N GLY A 308 21.77 23.34 -1.18
CA GLY A 308 22.73 22.64 -0.34
C GLY A 308 23.46 21.51 -1.07
N LYS A 309 24.60 21.06 -0.53
CA LYS A 309 25.29 19.87 -1.04
C LYS A 309 24.73 18.60 -0.41
N ALA A 310 24.57 17.56 -1.22
CA ALA A 310 23.97 16.29 -0.83
C ALA A 310 24.70 15.10 -1.46
N PHE A 311 24.45 13.92 -0.89
CA PHE A 311 24.88 12.63 -1.42
C PHE A 311 23.63 11.81 -1.75
N VAL A 312 23.39 11.57 -3.05
CA VAL A 312 22.14 10.96 -3.55
C VAL A 312 22.50 9.80 -4.51
N PRO A 313 22.75 8.59 -3.98
CA PRO A 313 23.14 7.43 -4.78
C PRO A 313 21.92 6.78 -5.44
N LEU A 314 21.53 7.26 -6.63
CA LEU A 314 20.35 6.80 -7.36
C LEU A 314 20.67 6.68 -8.86
N GLY A 315 20.15 5.62 -9.49
CA GLY A 315 20.43 5.32 -10.90
C GLY A 315 19.95 6.40 -11.89
N GLY A 316 18.80 7.03 -11.62
CA GLY A 316 18.26 8.12 -12.46
C GLY A 316 19.20 9.32 -12.58
N PRO A 317 19.64 9.93 -11.46
CA PRO A 317 20.74 10.90 -11.43
C PRO A 317 22.00 10.43 -12.17
N ALA A 318 22.51 9.23 -11.86
CA ALA A 318 23.76 8.73 -12.47
C ALA A 318 23.69 8.68 -13.99
N GLY A 319 22.60 8.15 -14.56
CA GLY A 319 22.40 8.08 -16.00
C GLY A 319 22.32 9.45 -16.68
N ARG A 320 21.62 10.42 -16.06
CA ARG A 320 21.50 11.80 -16.58
C ARG A 320 22.82 12.56 -16.50
N GLN A 321 23.60 12.36 -15.43
CA GLN A 321 24.94 12.94 -15.28
C GLN A 321 25.91 12.38 -16.32
N GLY A 322 25.91 11.05 -16.53
CA GLY A 322 26.73 10.41 -17.56
C GLY A 322 26.43 10.95 -18.97
N ARG A 323 25.15 11.10 -19.29
CA ARG A 323 24.70 11.73 -20.54
C ARG A 323 25.25 13.16 -20.69
N LEU A 324 25.12 13.98 -19.65
CA LEU A 324 25.60 15.36 -19.64
C LEU A 324 27.12 15.44 -19.79
N ALA A 325 27.88 14.60 -19.08
CA ALA A 325 29.33 14.59 -19.18
C ALA A 325 29.80 14.35 -20.63
N ALA A 326 29.15 13.44 -21.36
CA ALA A 326 29.41 13.22 -22.78
C ALA A 326 29.06 14.44 -23.65
N ASP A 327 27.92 15.09 -23.41
CA ASP A 327 27.55 16.35 -24.08
C ASP A 327 28.63 17.43 -23.86
N CYS A 328 29.09 17.59 -22.61
CA CYS A 328 30.11 18.58 -22.25
C CYS A 328 31.49 18.29 -22.88
N ILE A 329 31.87 17.02 -23.03
CA ILE A 329 33.14 16.65 -23.69
C ILE A 329 33.08 17.02 -25.17
N VAL A 330 32.03 16.61 -25.87
CA VAL A 330 31.91 16.85 -27.32
C VAL A 330 31.75 18.35 -27.63
N ALA A 331 31.03 19.10 -26.81
CA ALA A 331 30.95 20.55 -26.95
C ALA A 331 32.34 21.21 -26.86
N ARG A 332 33.24 20.69 -26.03
CA ARG A 332 34.60 21.22 -25.87
C ARG A 332 35.55 20.86 -27.00
N GLU A 333 35.26 19.79 -27.73
CA GLU A 333 35.98 19.42 -28.96
C GLU A 333 35.52 20.27 -30.16
N GLY A 334 34.71 21.31 -29.94
CA GLY A 334 34.30 22.27 -30.97
C GLY A 334 33.04 21.86 -31.74
N SER A 335 32.22 20.96 -31.18
CA SER A 335 30.93 20.63 -31.78
C SER A 335 29.93 21.78 -31.64
N ASP A 336 29.39 22.25 -32.77
CA ASP A 336 28.38 23.30 -32.81
C ASP A 336 26.98 22.83 -32.36
N VAL A 337 26.79 21.53 -32.11
CA VAL A 337 25.49 20.93 -31.73
C VAL A 337 24.91 21.61 -30.48
N PHE A 338 25.76 22.08 -29.57
CA PHE A 338 25.36 22.70 -28.30
C PHE A 338 25.71 24.19 -28.22
N ALA A 339 26.01 24.86 -29.34
CA ALA A 339 26.52 26.24 -29.36
C ALA A 339 25.62 27.25 -28.62
N ASN A 340 24.31 26.99 -28.56
CA ASN A 340 23.32 27.84 -27.90
C ASN A 340 22.78 27.25 -26.58
N GLU A 341 23.42 26.23 -26.04
CA GLU A 341 22.94 25.51 -24.85
C GLU A 341 23.89 25.68 -23.66
N ARG A 342 23.31 25.90 -22.48
CA ARG A 342 24.05 25.83 -21.21
C ARG A 342 23.97 24.40 -20.67
N LEU A 343 25.05 23.65 -20.84
CA LEU A 343 25.16 22.27 -20.37
C LEU A 343 25.43 22.23 -18.86
N THR A 344 24.36 22.17 -18.06
CA THR A 344 24.44 22.08 -16.60
C THR A 344 23.48 21.05 -16.00
N TYR A 345 23.94 20.38 -14.95
CA TYR A 345 23.13 19.50 -14.12
C TYR A 345 22.30 20.33 -13.15
N ARG A 346 20.97 20.15 -13.16
CA ARG A 346 20.03 20.90 -12.32
C ARG A 346 20.00 20.46 -10.85
N GLY A 347 20.89 19.55 -10.46
CA GLY A 347 20.90 18.96 -9.13
C GLY A 347 20.03 17.71 -8.99
N SER A 348 20.03 17.15 -7.78
CA SER A 348 19.29 15.94 -7.42
C SER A 348 18.39 16.23 -6.22
N GLN A 349 17.08 16.13 -6.42
CA GLN A 349 16.07 16.32 -5.36
C GLN A 349 15.72 15.03 -4.60
N GLY A 350 16.41 13.92 -4.87
CA GLY A 350 16.18 12.65 -4.15
C GLY A 350 14.86 11.95 -4.44
N THR A 351 14.25 12.17 -5.62
CA THR A 351 13.05 11.43 -6.04
C THR A 351 13.32 9.93 -6.00
N SER A 352 12.58 9.21 -5.15
CA SER A 352 12.81 7.80 -4.85
C SER A 352 11.52 7.10 -4.47
N ILE A 353 11.48 5.78 -4.68
CA ILE A 353 10.34 4.91 -4.40
C ILE A 353 10.85 3.53 -3.97
N VAL A 354 10.12 2.87 -3.07
CA VAL A 354 10.36 1.49 -2.63
C VAL A 354 9.06 0.73 -2.54
N ARG A 355 9.07 -0.55 -2.91
CA ARG A 355 7.97 -1.48 -2.64
C ARG A 355 8.17 -2.11 -1.26
N VAL A 356 7.10 -2.15 -0.48
CA VAL A 356 7.03 -2.82 0.81
C VAL A 356 5.77 -3.67 0.80
N PHE A 357 5.91 -4.92 0.34
CA PHE A 357 4.80 -5.84 0.11
C PHE A 357 3.73 -5.22 -0.81
N GLU A 358 2.53 -4.97 -0.30
CA GLU A 358 1.43 -4.39 -1.05
C GLU A 358 1.50 -2.86 -1.17
N LEU A 359 2.42 -2.21 -0.45
CA LEU A 359 2.57 -0.75 -0.43
C LEU A 359 3.72 -0.30 -1.33
N ALA A 360 3.56 0.88 -1.90
CA ALA A 360 4.65 1.71 -2.37
C ALA A 360 4.83 2.88 -1.40
N ALA A 361 6.08 3.23 -1.11
CA ALA A 361 6.46 4.44 -0.40
C ALA A 361 7.40 5.26 -1.27
N ALA A 362 7.07 6.51 -1.51
CA ALA A 362 7.82 7.39 -2.39
C ALA A 362 7.98 8.80 -1.81
N MET A 363 9.03 9.49 -2.23
CA MET A 363 9.29 10.86 -1.83
C MET A 363 10.06 11.63 -2.89
N THR A 364 9.97 12.95 -2.84
CA THR A 364 10.81 13.86 -3.62
C THR A 364 10.97 15.20 -2.90
N GLY A 365 12.12 15.85 -3.04
CA GLY A 365 12.45 17.09 -2.36
C GLY A 365 12.83 16.89 -0.90
N LEU A 366 12.57 17.91 -0.07
CA LEU A 366 12.99 17.97 1.32
C LEU A 366 11.93 17.43 2.28
N THR A 367 12.37 16.80 3.35
CA THR A 367 11.54 16.38 4.50
C THR A 367 11.57 17.39 5.63
N GLU A 368 10.67 17.26 6.62
CA GLU A 368 10.71 18.12 7.80
C GLU A 368 12.05 17.95 8.56
N LYS A 369 12.56 16.72 8.67
CA LYS A 369 13.89 16.45 9.26
C LYS A 369 15.00 17.19 8.52
N ALA A 370 14.99 17.18 7.18
CA ALA A 370 16.01 17.84 6.37
C ALA A 370 15.93 19.36 6.49
N LEU A 371 14.72 19.92 6.52
CA LEU A 371 14.48 21.35 6.74
C LEU A 371 14.94 21.79 8.13
N ALA A 372 14.58 21.05 9.17
CA ALA A 372 15.02 21.32 10.54
C ALA A 372 16.55 21.27 10.66
N ALA A 373 17.21 20.28 10.05
CA ALA A 373 18.67 20.19 10.01
C ALA A 373 19.33 21.37 9.25
N ALA A 374 18.61 21.98 8.31
CA ALA A 374 19.03 23.18 7.60
C ALA A 374 18.69 24.49 8.34
N GLY A 375 18.21 24.41 9.59
CA GLY A 375 17.84 25.57 10.41
C GLY A 375 16.53 26.24 10.00
N LYS A 376 15.65 25.51 9.30
CA LYS A 376 14.30 25.98 8.95
C LYS A 376 13.29 25.54 9.99
N HIS A 377 12.35 26.43 10.31
CA HIS A 377 11.35 26.18 11.34
C HIS A 377 9.94 26.10 10.75
N ARG A 378 9.17 25.08 11.15
CA ARG A 378 7.77 24.94 10.76
C ARG A 378 6.93 26.07 11.37
N GLY A 379 5.97 26.57 10.62
CA GLY A 379 5.12 27.69 11.00
C GLY A 379 5.68 29.05 10.56
N THR A 380 7.01 29.19 10.45
CA THR A 380 7.69 30.42 10.01
C THR A 380 8.28 30.30 8.60
N ASP A 381 9.17 29.33 8.35
CA ASP A 381 9.85 29.15 7.06
C ASP A 381 9.06 28.23 6.12
N TYR A 382 8.40 27.22 6.67
CA TYR A 382 7.63 26.24 5.92
C TYR A 382 6.39 25.78 6.71
N ASP A 383 5.46 25.14 6.01
CA ASP A 383 4.33 24.42 6.60
C ASP A 383 4.10 23.08 5.91
N VAL A 384 3.23 22.26 6.51
CA VAL A 384 2.88 20.93 5.98
C VAL A 384 1.37 20.71 5.96
N VAL A 385 0.89 20.00 4.94
CA VAL A 385 -0.49 19.51 4.86
C VAL A 385 -0.54 18.03 4.52
N TYR A 386 -1.53 17.34 5.09
CA TYR A 386 -1.76 15.92 4.88
C TYR A 386 -3.10 15.69 4.18
N ALA A 387 -3.13 14.76 3.24
CA ALA A 387 -4.33 14.30 2.58
C ALA A 387 -4.31 12.77 2.43
N HIS A 388 -5.49 12.15 2.49
CA HIS A 388 -5.68 10.72 2.26
C HIS A 388 -6.72 10.45 1.15
N PRO A 389 -6.54 10.99 -0.06
CA PRO A 389 -7.46 10.76 -1.16
C PRO A 389 -7.31 9.34 -1.72
N ASN A 390 -8.30 8.91 -2.51
CA ASN A 390 -8.19 7.65 -3.26
C ASN A 390 -7.29 7.81 -4.49
N SER A 391 -6.69 6.70 -4.93
CA SER A 391 -5.85 6.59 -6.12
C SER A 391 -6.61 6.96 -7.40
N HIS A 392 -7.91 6.64 -7.45
CA HIS A 392 -8.86 7.04 -8.49
C HIS A 392 -10.28 7.18 -7.93
N ALA A 393 -11.26 7.41 -8.79
CA ALA A 393 -12.63 7.70 -8.41
C ALA A 393 -13.22 6.60 -7.49
N GLY A 394 -13.72 7.00 -6.31
CA GLY A 394 -14.15 6.04 -5.28
C GLY A 394 -15.35 5.15 -5.63
N TYR A 395 -16.12 5.51 -6.66
CA TYR A 395 -17.21 4.67 -7.18
C TYR A 395 -16.71 3.60 -8.17
N TYR A 396 -15.47 3.72 -8.66
CA TYR A 396 -14.88 2.76 -9.59
C TYR A 396 -14.12 1.67 -8.81
N PRO A 397 -14.23 0.39 -9.20
CA PRO A 397 -13.59 -0.71 -8.47
C PRO A 397 -12.09 -0.54 -8.28
N GLY A 398 -11.57 -1.06 -7.16
CA GLY A 398 -10.14 -1.11 -6.89
C GLY A 398 -9.52 0.18 -6.38
N ALA A 399 -10.30 1.25 -6.13
CA ALA A 399 -9.77 2.50 -5.57
C ALA A 399 -9.12 2.27 -4.20
N GLN A 400 -7.86 2.67 -4.06
CA GLN A 400 -7.10 2.53 -2.81
C GLN A 400 -6.73 3.90 -2.23
N PRO A 401 -6.73 4.08 -0.91
CA PRO A 401 -6.26 5.34 -0.31
C PRO A 401 -4.76 5.53 -0.51
N VAL A 402 -4.36 6.79 -0.70
CA VAL A 402 -2.96 7.24 -0.76
C VAL A 402 -2.75 8.28 0.34
N SER A 403 -1.89 7.98 1.31
CA SER A 403 -1.43 8.97 2.29
C SER A 403 -0.40 9.88 1.63
N MET A 404 -0.67 11.18 1.62
CA MET A 404 0.17 12.19 0.97
C MET A 404 0.47 13.32 1.94
N LYS A 405 1.74 13.65 2.10
CA LYS A 405 2.24 14.78 2.88
C LYS A 405 2.93 15.76 1.95
N LEU A 406 2.44 16.99 1.86
CA LEU A 406 3.04 18.08 1.09
C LEU A 406 3.74 19.06 2.04
N ILE A 407 4.96 19.46 1.69
CA ILE A 407 5.77 20.43 2.44
C ILE A 407 6.02 21.63 1.54
N TYR A 408 5.73 22.84 2.03
CA TYR A 408 5.80 24.07 1.23
C TYR A 408 6.32 25.26 2.02
N GLU A 409 6.93 26.20 1.31
CA GLU A 409 7.54 27.43 1.84
C GLU A 409 6.49 28.45 2.27
N LYS A 410 6.76 29.21 3.32
CA LYS A 410 5.96 30.37 3.72
C LYS A 410 6.74 31.68 3.49
N PRO A 411 6.07 32.77 3.09
CA PRO A 411 4.67 32.85 2.67
C PRO A 411 4.45 32.50 1.19
N ALA A 412 5.54 32.32 0.41
CA ALA A 412 5.48 32.24 -1.05
C ALA A 412 4.79 30.99 -1.61
N GLY A 413 4.68 29.92 -0.81
CA GLY A 413 3.99 28.69 -1.22
C GLY A 413 4.80 27.82 -2.18
N ARG A 414 6.11 28.04 -2.33
CA ARG A 414 6.96 27.17 -3.16
C ARG A 414 6.93 25.74 -2.64
N VAL A 415 6.79 24.76 -3.53
CA VAL A 415 6.78 23.34 -3.13
C VAL A 415 8.20 22.92 -2.77
N LEU A 416 8.39 22.42 -1.55
CA LEU A 416 9.69 22.01 -1.02
C LEU A 416 9.88 20.50 -1.04
N GLY A 417 8.81 19.73 -0.88
CA GLY A 417 8.86 18.27 -0.93
C GLY A 417 7.50 17.62 -0.80
N VAL A 418 7.43 16.32 -1.12
CA VAL A 418 6.26 15.49 -0.90
C VAL A 418 6.67 14.07 -0.51
N GLN A 419 5.84 13.43 0.31
CA GLN A 419 5.94 12.02 0.66
C GLN A 419 4.59 11.35 0.42
N CYS A 420 4.59 10.16 -0.17
CA CYS A 420 3.40 9.40 -0.50
C CYS A 420 3.55 7.94 -0.07
N VAL A 421 2.52 7.36 0.56
CA VAL A 421 2.44 5.93 0.88
C VAL A 421 1.05 5.39 0.56
N GLY A 422 0.97 4.29 -0.16
CA GLY A 422 -0.29 3.70 -0.58
C GLY A 422 -0.10 2.45 -1.42
N LYS A 423 -1.21 1.78 -1.77
CA LYS A 423 -1.17 0.55 -2.59
C LYS A 423 -1.17 0.80 -4.09
N ASP A 424 -1.61 1.98 -4.51
CA ASP A 424 -1.83 2.29 -5.92
C ASP A 424 -1.64 3.80 -6.20
N GLY A 425 -1.12 4.11 -7.38
CA GLY A 425 -0.95 5.48 -7.89
C GLY A 425 -0.03 6.39 -7.09
N VAL A 426 0.88 5.85 -6.27
CA VAL A 426 1.86 6.59 -5.45
C VAL A 426 2.93 7.25 -6.32
N ASP A 427 3.51 6.46 -7.21
CA ASP A 427 4.50 6.85 -8.23
C ASP A 427 4.04 8.07 -9.02
N LYS A 428 2.83 8.01 -9.59
CA LYS A 428 2.26 9.09 -10.41
C LYS A 428 2.20 10.42 -9.66
N ARG A 429 1.82 10.42 -8.37
CA ARG A 429 1.69 11.66 -7.58
C ARG A 429 3.06 12.26 -7.28
N VAL A 430 4.02 11.40 -6.93
CA VAL A 430 5.39 11.84 -6.66
C VAL A 430 6.05 12.37 -7.93
N ASP A 431 5.83 11.75 -9.09
CA ASP A 431 6.39 12.20 -10.38
C ASP A 431 5.86 13.59 -10.79
N VAL A 432 4.55 13.82 -10.65
CA VAL A 432 3.95 15.14 -10.93
C VAL A 432 4.57 16.22 -10.04
N VAL A 433 4.67 15.96 -8.73
CA VAL A 433 5.24 16.93 -7.79
C VAL A 433 6.77 17.06 -7.98
N ALA A 434 7.46 15.99 -8.38
CA ALA A 434 8.87 16.01 -8.70
C ALA A 434 9.18 16.99 -9.84
N MET A 435 8.34 16.99 -10.88
CA MET A 435 8.44 17.98 -11.96
C MET A 435 8.08 19.38 -11.50
N ALA A 436 7.05 19.53 -10.66
CA ALA A 436 6.65 20.82 -10.09
C ALA A 436 7.82 21.47 -9.30
N ILE A 437 8.54 20.70 -8.48
CA ILE A 437 9.73 21.17 -7.74
C ILE A 437 10.83 21.65 -8.70
N GLN A 438 11.13 20.89 -9.75
CA GLN A 438 12.12 21.28 -10.76
C GLN A 438 11.75 22.59 -11.48
N MET A 439 10.45 22.82 -11.67
CA MET A 439 9.91 24.06 -12.26
C MET A 439 9.76 25.20 -11.24
N ARG A 440 10.17 24.99 -9.98
CA ARG A 440 10.00 25.93 -8.86
C ARG A 440 8.53 26.35 -8.67
N ALA A 441 7.62 25.45 -8.98
CA ALA A 441 6.19 25.67 -8.86
C ALA A 441 5.78 25.87 -7.39
N THR A 442 4.63 26.49 -7.22
CA THR A 442 3.99 26.79 -5.95
C THR A 442 2.78 25.88 -5.72
N VAL A 443 2.25 25.88 -4.50
CA VAL A 443 1.01 25.18 -4.18
C VAL A 443 -0.20 25.71 -4.97
N PHE A 444 -0.13 26.94 -5.48
CA PHE A 444 -1.16 27.52 -6.36
C PHE A 444 -1.09 26.95 -7.77
N ASP A 445 0.10 26.54 -8.24
CA ASP A 445 0.22 25.81 -9.50
C ASP A 445 -0.34 24.38 -9.36
N LEU A 446 -0.10 23.73 -8.21
CA LEU A 446 -0.70 22.42 -7.92
C LEU A 446 -2.24 22.48 -7.84
N GLU A 447 -2.77 23.59 -7.30
CA GLU A 447 -4.21 23.87 -7.26
C GLU A 447 -4.84 23.90 -8.67
N GLN A 448 -4.13 24.44 -9.66
CA GLN A 448 -4.59 24.63 -11.04
C GLN A 448 -4.16 23.50 -12.00
N ALA A 449 -3.37 22.54 -11.53
CA ALA A 449 -2.79 21.50 -12.38
C ALA A 449 -3.88 20.68 -13.10
N GLU A 450 -3.87 20.68 -14.43
CA GLU A 450 -4.74 19.86 -15.26
C GLU A 450 -4.11 18.49 -15.50
N LEU A 451 -4.62 17.45 -14.81
CA LEU A 451 -4.07 16.09 -14.86
C LEU A 451 -5.06 15.12 -15.53
N CYS A 452 -4.53 14.02 -16.07
CA CYS A 452 -5.34 13.01 -16.75
C CYS A 452 -6.44 12.43 -15.85
N TYR A 453 -7.69 12.53 -16.29
CA TYR A 453 -8.85 12.00 -15.58
C TYR A 453 -9.72 11.10 -16.46
N ALA A 454 -9.84 9.85 -16.01
CA ALA A 454 -11.00 8.99 -16.24
C ALA A 454 -11.17 8.11 -14.97
N PRO A 455 -12.36 7.53 -14.71
CA PRO A 455 -12.63 6.81 -13.47
C PRO A 455 -11.61 5.72 -13.06
N PRO A 456 -11.01 4.95 -13.99
CA PRO A 456 -10.02 3.93 -13.65
C PRO A 456 -8.64 4.48 -13.22
N PHE A 457 -8.35 5.75 -13.51
CA PHE A 457 -6.99 6.29 -13.42
C PHE A 457 -6.88 7.47 -12.45
N GLY A 458 -7.96 8.20 -12.21
CA GLY A 458 -7.92 9.41 -11.39
C GLY A 458 -9.29 9.81 -10.87
N SER A 459 -9.33 10.98 -10.27
CA SER A 459 -10.55 11.67 -9.84
C SER A 459 -10.63 13.02 -10.52
N ALA A 460 -11.82 13.61 -10.60
CA ALA A 460 -12.02 14.94 -11.20
C ALA A 460 -11.14 16.02 -10.56
N LYS A 461 -10.73 15.81 -9.30
CA LYS A 461 -9.64 16.52 -8.63
C LYS A 461 -8.65 15.47 -8.19
N ASP A 462 -7.46 15.47 -8.77
CA ASP A 462 -6.41 14.51 -8.41
C ASP A 462 -5.94 14.76 -6.97
N PRO A 463 -5.45 13.74 -6.25
CA PRO A 463 -4.66 13.91 -5.04
C PRO A 463 -3.66 15.10 -5.04
N VAL A 464 -2.97 15.37 -6.16
CA VAL A 464 -2.09 16.55 -6.30
C VAL A 464 -2.88 17.86 -6.16
N ASN A 465 -4.03 17.99 -6.84
CA ASN A 465 -4.89 19.17 -6.67
C ASN A 465 -5.39 19.27 -5.23
N MET A 466 -5.73 18.15 -4.59
CA MET A 466 -6.24 18.13 -3.22
C MET A 466 -5.24 18.70 -2.22
N VAL A 467 -3.95 18.31 -2.28
CA VAL A 467 -2.93 18.92 -1.42
C VAL A 467 -2.63 20.37 -1.79
N GLY A 468 -2.73 20.73 -3.08
CA GLY A 468 -2.67 22.12 -3.55
C GLY A 468 -3.76 23.00 -2.94
N PHE A 469 -5.03 22.57 -2.99
CA PHE A 469 -6.15 23.27 -2.36
C PHE A 469 -5.95 23.46 -0.86
N LEU A 470 -5.49 22.42 -0.14
CA LEU A 470 -5.28 22.49 1.32
C LEU A 470 -4.21 23.53 1.68
N ALA A 471 -3.06 23.48 1.02
CA ALA A 471 -1.97 24.41 1.27
C ALA A 471 -2.32 25.85 0.83
N ALA A 472 -2.96 26.01 -0.34
CA ALA A 472 -3.41 27.31 -0.82
C ALA A 472 -4.46 27.94 0.12
N ASN A 473 -5.39 27.14 0.65
CA ASN A 473 -6.36 27.61 1.65
C ASN A 473 -5.68 28.05 2.96
N ALA A 474 -4.63 27.34 3.39
CA ALA A 474 -3.86 27.73 4.58
C ALA A 474 -3.12 29.05 4.35
N LEU A 475 -2.45 29.23 3.21
CA LEU A 475 -1.77 30.48 2.85
C LEU A 475 -2.74 31.66 2.67
N ARG A 476 -3.96 31.42 2.19
CA ARG A 476 -5.04 32.42 2.12
C ARG A 476 -5.71 32.70 3.47
N GLY A 477 -5.31 32.03 4.55
CA GLY A 477 -5.90 32.18 5.88
C GLY A 477 -7.32 31.60 6.03
N LEU A 478 -7.81 30.86 5.03
CA LEU A 478 -9.15 30.26 5.03
C LEU A 478 -9.25 29.09 6.00
N THR A 479 -8.14 28.41 6.26
CA THR A 479 -7.99 27.35 7.27
C THR A 479 -6.76 27.59 8.13
N GLN A 480 -6.79 27.15 9.38
CA GLN A 480 -5.63 27.02 10.26
C GLN A 480 -5.35 25.54 10.53
N PRO A 481 -4.54 24.86 9.70
CA PRO A 481 -4.20 23.47 9.94
C PRO A 481 -3.34 23.35 11.21
N ILE A 482 -3.57 22.29 11.98
CA ILE A 482 -2.71 21.86 13.08
C ILE A 482 -2.23 20.44 12.83
N CYS A 483 -0.95 20.17 13.10
CA CYS A 483 -0.35 18.85 12.94
C CYS A 483 -0.55 17.99 14.20
N ALA A 484 -0.46 16.67 14.04
CA ALA A 484 -0.70 15.72 15.13
C ALA A 484 0.26 15.89 16.32
N ASP A 485 1.50 16.29 16.07
CA ASP A 485 2.52 16.52 17.09
C ASP A 485 2.23 17.77 17.95
N GLU A 486 1.81 18.87 17.31
CA GLU A 486 1.37 20.08 18.00
C GLU A 486 0.10 19.80 18.82
N LEU A 487 -0.90 19.14 18.21
CA LEU A 487 -2.15 18.79 18.89
C LEU A 487 -1.90 17.87 20.08
N ARG A 488 -1.01 16.88 19.95
CA ARG A 488 -0.63 15.99 21.06
C ARG A 488 -0.10 16.78 22.25
N THR A 489 0.77 17.75 21.99
CA THR A 489 1.31 18.62 23.04
C THR A 489 0.22 19.46 23.70
N MET A 490 -0.71 20.01 22.91
CA MET A 490 -1.83 20.80 23.45
C MET A 490 -2.78 19.95 24.29
N ILE A 491 -3.10 18.71 23.87
CA ILE A 491 -3.94 17.78 24.64
C ILE A 491 -3.27 17.43 25.97
N GLN A 492 -1.97 17.10 25.97
CA GLN A 492 -1.22 16.75 27.18
C GLN A 492 -1.18 17.89 28.21
N LYS A 493 -1.22 19.15 27.74
CA LYS A 493 -1.21 20.35 28.59
C LYS A 493 -2.61 20.89 28.88
N SER A 494 -3.67 20.21 28.43
CA SER A 494 -5.06 20.68 28.54
C SER A 494 -5.27 22.09 27.95
N GLN A 495 -4.62 22.38 26.82
CA GLN A 495 -4.61 23.68 26.15
C GLN A 495 -5.50 23.74 24.89
N ALA A 496 -6.34 22.73 24.64
CA ALA A 496 -7.23 22.68 23.49
C ALA A 496 -8.59 22.08 23.84
N THR A 497 -9.65 22.64 23.25
CA THR A 497 -10.96 21.98 23.16
C THR A 497 -10.96 21.14 21.88
N VAL A 498 -10.89 19.81 22.00
CA VAL A 498 -10.92 18.91 20.83
C VAL A 498 -12.36 18.54 20.49
N VAL A 499 -12.77 18.73 19.23
CA VAL A 499 -14.11 18.43 18.75
C VAL A 499 -14.05 17.39 17.62
N ASP A 500 -14.68 16.24 17.84
CA ASP A 500 -14.83 15.19 16.84
C ASP A 500 -16.13 15.40 16.05
N VAL A 501 -16.02 15.63 14.74
CA VAL A 501 -17.18 15.85 13.86
C VAL A 501 -17.56 14.64 13.02
N ARG A 502 -17.05 13.45 13.36
CA ARG A 502 -17.40 12.18 12.71
C ARG A 502 -18.76 11.65 13.16
N THR A 503 -19.23 10.60 12.50
CA THR A 503 -20.45 9.88 12.88
C THR A 503 -20.21 9.03 14.14
N ALA A 504 -21.26 8.73 14.91
CA ALA A 504 -21.14 7.91 16.12
C ALA A 504 -20.47 6.52 15.89
N PRO A 505 -20.74 5.78 14.79
CA PRO A 505 -20.03 4.54 14.50
C PRO A 505 -18.52 4.71 14.31
N GLU A 506 -18.08 5.83 13.72
CA GLU A 506 -16.65 6.12 13.55
C GLU A 506 -15.98 6.43 14.90
N VAL A 507 -16.68 7.12 15.80
CA VAL A 507 -16.19 7.40 17.17
C VAL A 507 -16.08 6.12 17.98
N ALA A 508 -17.07 5.23 17.86
CA ALA A 508 -17.06 3.91 18.52
C ALA A 508 -15.88 3.03 18.07
N ALA A 509 -15.37 3.22 16.85
CA ALA A 509 -14.17 2.54 16.35
C ALA A 509 -12.85 3.14 16.88
N GLY A 510 -12.91 4.27 17.58
CA GLY A 510 -11.75 4.96 18.16
C GLY A 510 -11.82 6.47 17.96
N ALA A 511 -11.38 7.23 18.97
CA ALA A 511 -11.39 8.69 18.98
C ALA A 511 -10.18 9.25 19.75
N LEU A 512 -9.87 10.54 19.56
CA LEU A 512 -8.93 11.25 20.42
C LEU A 512 -9.49 11.32 21.85
N PRO A 513 -8.66 11.15 22.89
CA PRO A 513 -9.13 11.24 24.27
C PRO A 513 -9.77 12.60 24.58
N SER A 514 -10.82 12.57 25.39
CA SER A 514 -11.55 13.77 25.83
C SER A 514 -12.11 14.65 24.70
N ALA A 515 -12.23 14.10 23.48
CA ALA A 515 -12.83 14.81 22.37
C ALA A 515 -14.35 14.95 22.57
N LEU A 516 -14.86 16.18 22.46
CA LEU A 516 -16.29 16.47 22.44
C LEU A 516 -16.88 15.99 21.10
N HIS A 517 -17.83 15.07 21.14
CA HIS A 517 -18.45 14.55 19.92
C HIS A 517 -19.63 15.42 19.47
N VAL A 518 -19.46 16.12 18.35
CA VAL A 518 -20.49 16.93 17.69
C VAL A 518 -20.47 16.62 16.19
N PRO A 519 -21.29 15.66 15.70
CA PRO A 519 -21.34 15.31 14.28
C PRO A 519 -21.50 16.54 13.39
N LEU A 520 -20.84 16.55 12.22
CA LEU A 520 -20.87 17.69 11.30
C LEU A 520 -22.30 18.10 10.91
N GLU A 521 -23.19 17.12 10.76
CA GLU A 521 -24.60 17.30 10.40
C GLU A 521 -25.37 18.08 11.47
N GLU A 522 -25.01 17.90 12.74
CA GLU A 522 -25.66 18.52 13.89
C GLU A 522 -24.95 19.78 14.38
N LEU A 523 -23.70 20.01 13.93
CA LEU A 523 -22.83 21.09 14.38
C LEU A 523 -23.49 22.47 14.39
N ARG A 524 -24.31 22.78 13.37
CA ARG A 524 -25.00 24.07 13.28
C ARG A 524 -26.02 24.28 14.41
N GLY A 525 -26.70 23.23 14.84
CA GLY A 525 -27.65 23.28 15.95
C GLY A 525 -26.99 23.19 17.32
N ARG A 526 -25.83 22.51 17.39
CA ARG A 526 -25.15 22.14 18.63
C ARG A 526 -23.88 22.95 18.93
N MET A 527 -23.54 23.97 18.12
CA MET A 527 -22.29 24.74 18.30
C MET A 527 -22.15 25.42 19.68
N ARG A 528 -23.26 25.68 20.38
CA ARG A 528 -23.26 26.25 21.73
C ARG A 528 -22.68 25.31 22.78
N GLU A 529 -22.60 24.01 22.49
CA GLU A 529 -21.96 23.02 23.37
C GLU A 529 -20.44 23.14 23.38
N ILE A 530 -19.83 23.80 22.38
CA ILE A 530 -18.38 23.87 22.20
C ILE A 530 -17.81 25.00 23.07
N PRO A 531 -16.96 24.68 24.09
CA PRO A 531 -16.32 25.70 24.91
C PRO A 531 -15.29 26.52 24.11
N VAL A 532 -15.37 27.85 24.20
CA VAL A 532 -14.54 28.80 23.44
C VAL A 532 -13.43 29.49 24.26
N HIS A 533 -13.19 29.02 25.49
CA HIS A 533 -12.17 29.57 26.38
C HIS A 533 -10.74 29.10 26.02
N LEU A 534 -10.64 28.00 25.25
CA LEU A 534 -9.40 27.46 24.69
C LEU A 534 -9.51 27.42 23.15
N PRO A 535 -8.37 27.35 22.44
CA PRO A 535 -8.36 27.04 21.01
C PRO A 535 -9.20 25.79 20.71
N VAL A 536 -10.11 25.91 19.74
CA VAL A 536 -10.97 24.79 19.32
C VAL A 536 -10.29 24.03 18.20
N VAL A 537 -9.99 22.76 18.40
CA VAL A 537 -9.41 21.91 17.37
C VAL A 537 -10.46 20.92 16.88
N VAL A 538 -10.95 21.13 15.66
CA VAL A 538 -11.87 20.20 15.02
C VAL A 538 -11.10 19.12 14.26
N TYR A 539 -11.61 17.90 14.26
CA TYR A 539 -11.09 16.85 13.40
C TYR A 539 -12.20 15.94 12.90
N CYS A 540 -11.91 15.27 11.79
CA CYS A 540 -12.70 14.15 11.32
C CYS A 540 -11.80 12.98 10.93
N ARG A 541 -12.29 12.02 10.15
CA ARG A 541 -11.48 10.88 9.71
C ARG A 541 -10.25 11.28 8.89
N LEU A 542 -10.41 12.15 7.88
CA LEU A 542 -9.38 12.49 6.89
C LEU A 542 -9.04 13.99 6.83
N GLY A 543 -9.61 14.81 7.72
CA GLY A 543 -9.48 16.28 7.73
C GLY A 543 -10.50 17.05 6.87
N GLN A 544 -11.17 16.43 5.89
CA GLN A 544 -12.12 17.12 5.00
C GLN A 544 -13.39 17.65 5.70
N ARG A 545 -14.11 16.78 6.42
CA ARG A 545 -15.26 17.21 7.26
C ARG A 545 -14.84 18.16 8.39
N GLY A 546 -13.62 18.00 8.91
CA GLY A 546 -13.04 18.91 9.90
C GLY A 546 -12.85 20.31 9.32
N TYR A 547 -12.33 20.42 8.08
CA TYR A 547 -12.26 21.71 7.38
C TYR A 547 -13.65 22.35 7.22
N LEU A 548 -14.68 21.59 6.85
CA LEU A 548 -16.05 22.13 6.79
C LEU A 548 -16.52 22.65 8.15
N ALA A 549 -16.27 21.89 9.23
CA ALA A 549 -16.59 22.32 10.59
C ALA A 549 -15.85 23.60 10.99
N GLU A 550 -14.54 23.68 10.70
CA GLU A 550 -13.72 24.86 10.95
C GLU A 550 -14.31 26.09 10.22
N ARG A 551 -14.64 25.94 8.94
CA ARG A 551 -15.24 27.02 8.14
C ARG A 551 -16.59 27.46 8.71
N ILE A 552 -17.43 26.52 9.16
CA ILE A 552 -18.72 26.83 9.80
C ILE A 552 -18.47 27.64 11.08
N LEU A 553 -17.62 27.14 11.99
CA LEU A 553 -17.38 27.78 13.29
C LEU A 553 -16.76 29.17 13.14
N ARG A 554 -15.74 29.33 12.28
CA ARG A 554 -15.09 30.64 12.05
C ARG A 554 -16.07 31.67 11.50
N GLN A 555 -16.98 31.26 10.60
CA GLN A 555 -18.03 32.14 10.06
C GLN A 555 -19.13 32.48 11.08
N HIS A 556 -19.25 31.71 12.17
CA HIS A 556 -20.15 31.99 13.30
C HIS A 556 -19.42 32.70 14.46
N GLY A 557 -18.24 33.28 14.21
CA GLY A 557 -17.55 34.15 15.17
C GLY A 557 -16.56 33.45 16.11
N PHE A 558 -16.32 32.15 15.95
CA PHE A 558 -15.24 31.47 16.68
C PHE A 558 -13.88 31.98 16.16
N ARG A 559 -13.03 32.51 17.06
CA ARG A 559 -11.81 33.22 16.69
C ARG A 559 -10.59 32.31 16.45
N ASP A 560 -10.35 31.35 17.34
CA ASP A 560 -9.25 30.39 17.26
C ASP A 560 -9.82 28.98 17.05
N VAL A 561 -10.02 28.62 15.78
CA VAL A 561 -10.46 27.29 15.37
C VAL A 561 -9.43 26.73 14.40
N ARG A 562 -8.93 25.55 14.72
CA ARG A 562 -7.91 24.84 13.93
C ARG A 562 -8.45 23.50 13.45
N ASN A 563 -8.00 23.06 12.29
CA ASN A 563 -8.38 21.76 11.74
C ASN A 563 -7.20 20.80 11.80
N LEU A 564 -7.39 19.61 12.38
CA LEU A 564 -6.36 18.57 12.39
C LEU A 564 -6.08 18.11 10.95
N SER A 565 -4.90 18.47 10.45
CA SER A 565 -4.45 18.14 9.09
C SER A 565 -4.35 16.62 8.93
N GLY A 566 -4.96 16.07 7.87
CA GLY A 566 -5.10 14.63 7.64
C GLY A 566 -6.03 13.87 8.61
N GLY A 567 -6.54 14.53 9.65
CA GLY A 567 -7.54 13.98 10.57
C GLY A 567 -7.06 12.80 11.41
N TYR A 568 -8.02 11.95 11.82
CA TYR A 568 -7.78 10.80 12.68
C TYR A 568 -6.80 9.78 12.09
N ILE A 569 -6.76 9.61 10.77
CA ILE A 569 -5.82 8.69 10.12
C ILE A 569 -4.37 9.13 10.33
N THR A 570 -4.03 10.40 10.04
CA THR A 570 -2.69 10.93 10.31
C THR A 570 -2.38 10.90 11.81
N TRP A 571 -3.36 11.17 12.68
CA TRP A 571 -3.18 11.03 14.12
C TRP A 571 -2.78 9.61 14.53
N GLN A 572 -3.47 8.58 14.04
CA GLN A 572 -3.13 7.19 14.33
C GLN A 572 -1.75 6.82 13.79
N GLN A 573 -1.38 7.33 12.61
CA GLN A 573 -0.07 7.13 12.02
C GLN A 573 1.04 7.80 12.84
N TYR A 574 0.79 8.97 13.43
CA TYR A 574 1.75 9.67 14.29
C TYR A 574 1.79 9.12 15.72
N CYS A 575 0.64 8.68 16.25
CA CYS A 575 0.43 8.19 17.62
C CYS A 575 -0.18 6.77 17.64
N PRO A 576 0.52 5.73 17.13
CA PRO A 576 -0.07 4.40 16.99
C PRO A 576 -0.42 3.71 18.33
N THR A 577 0.26 4.08 19.42
CA THR A 577 0.05 3.52 20.76
C THR A 577 -0.90 4.34 21.63
N TRP A 578 -1.47 5.43 21.10
CA TRP A 578 -2.33 6.34 21.87
C TRP A 578 -3.79 5.88 21.81
N THR A 579 -4.15 4.90 22.63
CA THR A 579 -5.54 4.46 22.83
C THR A 579 -6.20 5.23 23.98
N THR A 580 -7.48 5.58 23.80
CA THR A 580 -8.34 6.07 24.88
C THR A 580 -8.42 4.99 25.98
N PRO A 581 -8.15 5.30 27.26
CA PRO A 581 -8.40 4.34 28.33
C PRO A 581 -9.89 3.96 28.30
N SER A 582 -10.15 2.65 28.27
CA SER A 582 -11.49 2.11 28.51
C SER A 582 -11.96 2.57 29.90
N PRO A 583 -13.25 2.89 30.11
CA PRO A 583 -13.78 3.09 31.45
C PRO A 583 -13.45 1.85 32.28
N GLU A 584 -12.72 2.04 33.38
CA GLU A 584 -12.32 0.95 34.28
C GLU A 584 -13.56 0.11 34.63
N GLN A 585 -13.51 -1.19 34.28
CA GLN A 585 -14.38 -2.14 34.94
C GLN A 585 -14.00 -2.14 36.43
N PRO A 586 -14.97 -2.11 37.35
CA PRO A 586 -14.66 -2.11 38.78
C PRO A 586 -13.82 -3.34 39.07
N ARG A 587 -12.62 -3.13 39.63
CA ARG A 587 -11.81 -4.21 40.18
C ARG A 587 -12.62 -4.84 41.31
N GLY A 588 -13.19 -6.01 41.05
CA GLY A 588 -13.81 -6.84 42.06
C GLY A 588 -12.75 -7.27 43.06
N ASP A 589 -13.09 -7.11 44.33
CA ASP A 589 -12.27 -7.34 45.50
C ASP A 589 -11.52 -8.68 45.47
N GLU A 590 -10.26 -8.62 45.89
CA GLU A 590 -9.46 -9.78 46.25
C GLU A 590 -10.16 -10.55 47.38
N CYS A 591 -10.64 -11.76 47.10
CA CYS A 591 -10.92 -12.73 48.16
C CYS A 591 -10.17 -14.04 47.90
N ASN A 592 -9.27 -14.29 48.85
CA ASN A 592 -8.29 -15.35 48.93
C ASN A 592 -8.99 -16.68 49.29
N SER A 593 -8.88 -17.72 48.46
CA SER A 593 -9.06 -19.09 48.95
C SER A 593 -8.15 -20.08 48.21
N LYS A 594 -7.59 -20.99 49.00
CA LYS A 594 -6.39 -21.79 48.75
C LYS A 594 -6.63 -22.98 47.82
N ALA A 595 -5.61 -23.24 47.00
CA ALA A 595 -5.00 -24.53 46.67
C ALA A 595 -5.89 -25.73 46.28
N ALA A 596 -5.81 -26.10 45.00
CA ALA A 596 -5.64 -27.50 44.57
C ALA A 596 -4.71 -27.50 43.34
N GLY A 597 -3.57 -28.19 43.44
CA GLY A 597 -2.47 -28.13 42.47
C GLY A 597 -2.73 -28.87 41.16
N PRO A 598 -1.97 -28.57 40.08
CA PRO A 598 -2.05 -29.32 38.84
C PRO A 598 -1.20 -30.60 38.94
N ASN A 599 -1.85 -31.76 38.80
CA ASN A 599 -1.15 -33.02 38.53
C ASN A 599 -0.83 -33.15 37.02
N PRO A 600 0.23 -33.89 36.65
CA PRO A 600 0.92 -33.75 35.38
C PRO A 600 0.48 -34.74 34.30
N CYS A 601 0.69 -34.32 33.05
CA CYS A 601 0.99 -35.12 31.86
C CYS A 601 0.03 -36.26 31.47
N GLU A 602 -0.78 -36.04 30.44
CA GLU A 602 -0.98 -37.08 29.42
C GLU A 602 -0.80 -36.48 28.02
N THR A 603 0.25 -36.98 27.37
CA THR A 603 0.56 -36.85 25.96
C THR A 603 -0.58 -37.41 25.11
N ARG A 604 -1.36 -36.54 24.48
CA ARG A 604 -2.21 -36.92 23.35
C ARG A 604 -1.39 -36.85 22.06
N THR A 605 -1.04 -38.03 21.57
CA THR A 605 -0.55 -38.30 20.22
C THR A 605 -1.45 -37.60 19.18
N PRO A 606 -0.89 -37.01 18.10
CA PRO A 606 -1.71 -36.40 17.06
C PRO A 606 -2.61 -37.47 16.43
N PRO A 607 -3.92 -37.21 16.25
CA PRO A 607 -4.75 -38.14 15.52
C PRO A 607 -4.26 -38.18 14.07
N THR A 608 -4.19 -39.41 13.57
CA THR A 608 -3.91 -39.81 12.21
C THR A 608 -4.68 -38.93 11.22
N ALA A 609 -4.02 -38.47 10.15
CA ALA A 609 -4.58 -37.58 9.14
C ALA A 609 -5.98 -38.04 8.70
N ALA A 610 -6.98 -37.20 8.98
CA ALA A 610 -8.33 -37.39 8.45
C ALA A 610 -8.29 -37.28 6.92
N PRO A 611 -9.06 -38.09 6.19
CA PRO A 611 -9.06 -38.06 4.73
C PRO A 611 -9.51 -36.67 4.26
N THR A 612 -8.64 -35.98 3.50
CA THR A 612 -8.98 -34.71 2.84
C THR A 612 -10.13 -34.97 1.87
N VAL A 613 -11.30 -34.39 2.14
CA VAL A 613 -12.46 -34.52 1.25
C VAL A 613 -12.34 -33.50 0.12
N GLU A 614 -12.70 -33.94 -1.09
CA GLU A 614 -12.85 -33.19 -2.34
C GLU A 614 -13.09 -31.68 -2.19
N ALA A 615 -12.33 -30.91 -2.98
CA ALA A 615 -12.43 -29.46 -3.00
C ALA A 615 -13.80 -28.99 -3.54
N LEU A 616 -14.52 -28.16 -2.77
CA LEU A 616 -15.74 -27.48 -3.21
C LEU A 616 -15.34 -26.24 -4.01
N ASP A 617 -15.52 -26.28 -5.32
CA ASP A 617 -15.26 -25.13 -6.19
C ASP A 617 -16.51 -24.27 -6.36
N VAL A 618 -16.45 -23.05 -5.83
CA VAL A 618 -17.50 -22.02 -5.94
C VAL A 618 -16.95 -20.73 -6.55
N ARG A 619 -15.85 -20.83 -7.31
CA ARG A 619 -15.30 -19.70 -8.09
C ARG A 619 -16.34 -19.23 -9.12
N GLY A 620 -16.39 -17.93 -9.34
CA GLY A 620 -17.37 -17.27 -10.21
C GLY A 620 -18.72 -16.97 -9.55
N ILE A 621 -18.96 -17.41 -8.32
CA ILE A 621 -20.18 -17.11 -7.55
C ILE A 621 -19.89 -15.98 -6.56
N GLN A 622 -20.86 -15.10 -6.31
CA GLN A 622 -20.76 -14.00 -5.34
C GLN A 622 -21.74 -14.18 -4.17
N CYS A 623 -21.53 -13.43 -3.08
CA CYS A 623 -22.38 -13.44 -1.89
C CYS A 623 -23.90 -13.35 -2.22
N PRO A 624 -24.77 -14.20 -1.64
CA PRO A 624 -24.53 -15.16 -0.54
C PRO A 624 -24.14 -16.58 -1.00
N GLY A 625 -24.01 -16.81 -2.32
CA GLY A 625 -23.90 -18.16 -2.91
C GLY A 625 -22.79 -19.04 -2.33
N PRO A 626 -21.53 -18.56 -2.20
CA PRO A 626 -20.44 -19.36 -1.65
C PRO A 626 -20.71 -19.85 -0.22
N LEU A 627 -21.33 -19.02 0.63
CA LEU A 627 -21.65 -19.37 2.03
C LEU A 627 -22.72 -20.44 2.13
N MET A 628 -23.73 -20.36 1.26
CA MET A 628 -24.78 -21.37 1.19
C MET A 628 -24.25 -22.72 0.68
N ALA A 629 -23.38 -22.69 -0.35
CA ALA A 629 -22.73 -23.89 -0.88
C ALA A 629 -21.85 -24.56 0.19
N LEU A 630 -21.11 -23.76 0.96
CA LEU A 630 -20.36 -24.21 2.14
C LEU A 630 -21.29 -24.91 3.14
N ALA A 631 -22.34 -24.22 3.60
CA ALA A 631 -23.26 -24.75 4.60
C ALA A 631 -23.93 -26.07 4.16
N LYS A 632 -24.36 -26.15 2.90
CA LYS A 632 -24.95 -27.37 2.32
C LYS A 632 -23.96 -28.53 2.26
N ARG A 633 -22.71 -28.27 1.85
CA ARG A 633 -21.69 -29.33 1.77
C ARG A 633 -21.30 -29.82 3.15
N VAL A 634 -21.07 -28.91 4.10
CA VAL A 634 -20.72 -29.27 5.49
C VAL A 634 -21.81 -30.11 6.16
N ALA A 635 -23.08 -29.84 5.89
CA ALA A 635 -24.19 -30.64 6.42
C ALA A 635 -24.18 -32.12 5.99
N THR A 636 -23.39 -32.49 4.96
CA THR A 636 -23.24 -33.87 4.46
C THR A 636 -21.94 -34.55 4.92
N LEU A 637 -21.08 -33.85 5.67
CA LEU A 637 -19.77 -34.34 6.09
C LEU A 637 -19.82 -34.96 7.50
N ALA A 638 -19.01 -36.00 7.72
CA ALA A 638 -18.82 -36.57 9.06
C ALA A 638 -18.04 -35.60 9.96
N PRO A 639 -18.30 -35.57 11.28
CA PRO A 639 -17.50 -34.76 12.21
C PRO A 639 -16.01 -35.09 12.13
N GLY A 640 -15.16 -34.05 12.11
CA GLY A 640 -13.71 -34.14 11.93
C GLY A 640 -13.25 -34.17 10.47
N ALA A 641 -14.16 -34.20 9.48
CA ALA A 641 -13.78 -34.11 8.07
C ALA A 641 -13.35 -32.69 7.68
N GLN A 642 -12.27 -32.59 6.91
CA GLN A 642 -11.76 -31.32 6.39
C GLN A 642 -12.27 -31.07 4.97
N LEU A 643 -12.71 -29.84 4.72
CA LEU A 643 -13.20 -29.36 3.42
C LEU A 643 -12.39 -28.15 2.98
N ARG A 644 -11.90 -28.19 1.73
CA ARG A 644 -11.28 -27.05 1.05
C ARG A 644 -12.28 -26.41 0.11
N VAL A 645 -12.44 -25.09 0.15
CA VAL A 645 -13.37 -24.34 -0.69
C VAL A 645 -12.59 -23.34 -1.54
N LEU A 646 -12.66 -23.49 -2.86
CA LEU A 646 -12.08 -22.54 -3.81
C LEU A 646 -13.12 -21.47 -4.11
N VAL A 647 -12.78 -20.20 -3.90
CA VAL A 647 -13.74 -19.08 -3.97
C VAL A 647 -13.09 -17.82 -4.53
N SER A 648 -13.79 -17.13 -5.43
CA SER A 648 -13.34 -15.85 -6.00
C SER A 648 -14.07 -14.63 -5.42
N ASP A 649 -15.03 -14.86 -4.51
CA ASP A 649 -15.69 -13.79 -3.75
C ASP A 649 -14.75 -13.24 -2.66
N PRO A 650 -14.43 -11.93 -2.67
CA PRO A 650 -13.45 -11.35 -1.75
C PRO A 650 -13.97 -11.20 -0.31
N GLY A 651 -15.28 -11.31 -0.07
CA GLY A 651 -15.90 -11.25 1.25
C GLY A 651 -15.94 -12.61 1.96
N PHE A 652 -15.99 -13.70 1.20
CA PHE A 652 -16.26 -15.04 1.70
C PHE A 652 -15.33 -15.52 2.81
N THR A 653 -14.03 -15.18 2.81
CA THR A 653 -13.10 -15.60 3.87
C THR A 653 -13.57 -15.13 5.26
N LYS A 654 -14.08 -13.89 5.34
CA LYS A 654 -14.60 -13.33 6.59
C LYS A 654 -15.93 -13.98 6.96
N ASP A 655 -16.81 -14.18 5.97
CA ASP A 655 -18.12 -14.80 6.17
C ASP A 655 -18.00 -16.26 6.63
N ALA A 656 -17.09 -17.03 6.03
CA ALA A 656 -16.80 -18.41 6.40
C ALA A 656 -16.23 -18.52 7.82
N ALA A 657 -15.32 -17.62 8.21
CA ALA A 657 -14.78 -17.58 9.57
C ALA A 657 -15.87 -17.26 10.61
N ALA A 658 -16.73 -16.28 10.31
CA ALA A 658 -17.86 -15.92 11.16
C ALA A 658 -18.89 -17.06 11.27
N TRP A 659 -19.19 -17.73 10.15
CA TRP A 659 -20.10 -18.86 10.08
C TRP A 659 -19.58 -20.07 10.86
N CYS A 660 -18.30 -20.46 10.68
CA CYS A 660 -17.69 -21.56 11.42
C CYS A 660 -17.77 -21.32 12.94
N LYS A 661 -17.42 -20.10 13.37
CA LYS A 661 -17.54 -19.70 14.79
C LYS A 661 -18.97 -19.80 15.32
N THR A 662 -19.96 -19.47 14.49
CA THR A 662 -21.38 -19.46 14.89
C THR A 662 -21.99 -20.86 14.93
N GLN A 663 -21.59 -21.72 14.00
CA GLN A 663 -22.15 -23.08 13.82
C GLN A 663 -21.35 -24.17 14.55
N GLY A 664 -20.25 -23.82 15.22
CA GLY A 664 -19.43 -24.80 15.96
C GLY A 664 -18.52 -25.65 15.07
N HIS A 665 -18.11 -25.13 13.91
CA HIS A 665 -17.10 -25.73 13.04
C HIS A 665 -15.75 -25.02 13.23
N ALA A 666 -14.63 -25.69 12.89
CA ALA A 666 -13.31 -25.07 13.00
C ALA A 666 -12.89 -24.45 11.67
N PHE A 667 -12.50 -23.17 11.70
CA PHE A 667 -11.88 -22.50 10.56
C PHE A 667 -10.37 -22.75 10.62
N LEU A 668 -9.82 -23.44 9.62
CA LEU A 668 -8.39 -23.84 9.61
C LEU A 668 -7.49 -22.79 8.97
N GLY A 669 -8.03 -21.94 8.10
CA GLY A 669 -7.29 -20.85 7.47
C GLY A 669 -7.77 -20.52 6.06
N SER A 670 -7.13 -19.53 5.46
CA SER A 670 -7.34 -19.18 4.05
C SER A 670 -6.02 -18.82 3.38
N GLU A 671 -5.83 -19.30 2.16
CA GLU A 671 -4.71 -18.94 1.30
C GLU A 671 -5.24 -18.16 0.09
N THR A 672 -4.63 -17.02 -0.22
CA THR A 672 -5.02 -16.24 -1.41
C THR A 672 -4.01 -16.50 -2.53
N THR A 673 -4.50 -17.00 -3.65
CA THR A 673 -3.74 -17.19 -4.89
C THR A 673 -4.24 -16.17 -5.92
N GLU A 674 -3.46 -15.88 -6.97
CA GLU A 674 -3.88 -14.94 -8.02
C GLU A 674 -5.24 -15.33 -8.62
N GLY A 675 -6.27 -14.52 -8.34
CA GLY A 675 -7.62 -14.65 -8.88
C GLY A 675 -8.63 -15.43 -8.01
N TYR A 676 -8.23 -16.14 -6.95
CA TYR A 676 -9.15 -16.83 -6.02
C TYR A 676 -8.50 -17.19 -4.67
N SER A 677 -9.30 -17.32 -3.63
CA SER A 677 -8.90 -17.81 -2.30
C SER A 677 -9.25 -19.28 -2.12
N VAL A 678 -8.47 -19.99 -1.33
CA VAL A 678 -8.76 -21.34 -0.83
C VAL A 678 -9.01 -21.25 0.66
N VAL A 679 -10.23 -21.56 1.08
CA VAL A 679 -10.65 -21.54 2.49
C VAL A 679 -10.74 -22.97 2.99
N SER A 680 -10.06 -23.27 4.10
CA SER A 680 -10.02 -24.60 4.71
C SER A 680 -10.83 -24.60 6.00
N ILE A 681 -11.74 -25.55 6.15
CA ILE A 681 -12.57 -25.72 7.35
C ILE A 681 -12.61 -27.19 7.78
N GLU A 682 -12.93 -27.42 9.04
CA GLU A 682 -13.18 -28.75 9.61
C GLU A 682 -14.60 -28.81 10.18
N ALA A 683 -15.35 -29.83 9.77
CA ALA A 683 -16.71 -30.03 10.24
C ALA A 683 -16.71 -30.41 11.73
N GLY A 684 -17.04 -29.48 12.62
CA GLY A 684 -17.23 -29.77 14.04
C GLY A 684 -18.48 -30.61 14.35
N CYS A 685 -18.56 -31.15 15.57
CA CYS A 685 -19.71 -31.87 16.11
C CYS A 685 -20.89 -30.90 16.41
N GLY A 686 -21.47 -30.30 15.38
CA GLY A 686 -22.67 -29.46 15.50
C GLY A 686 -23.92 -30.33 15.42
N GLY A 687 -24.67 -30.42 16.52
CA GLY A 687 -25.88 -31.24 16.62
C GLY A 687 -26.97 -30.85 15.62
N ARG A 688 -27.44 -31.83 14.86
CA ARG A 688 -28.77 -31.86 14.24
C ARG A 688 -29.41 -33.21 14.55
N GLU A 689 -30.26 -33.24 15.57
CA GLU A 689 -31.43 -34.11 15.45
C GLU A 689 -32.44 -33.40 14.53
N PRO A 690 -33.08 -34.11 13.58
CA PRO A 690 -34.14 -33.54 12.77
C PRO A 690 -35.36 -33.31 13.68
N VAL A 691 -35.81 -32.06 13.78
CA VAL A 691 -37.06 -31.73 14.47
C VAL A 691 -38.23 -32.33 13.66
N PRO A 692 -39.06 -33.23 14.24
CA PRO A 692 -40.28 -33.70 13.59
C PRO A 692 -41.32 -32.59 13.54
N SER A 693 -42.12 -32.59 12.48
CA SER A 693 -43.27 -31.71 12.31
C SER A 693 -44.40 -32.09 13.28
N GLU A 694 -44.58 -31.37 14.39
CA GLU A 694 -45.82 -31.42 15.17
C GLU A 694 -46.26 -30.04 15.69
N THR A 695 -47.58 -29.86 15.67
CA THR A 695 -48.39 -28.69 16.06
C THR A 695 -48.16 -28.20 17.50
N PRO A 696 -48.35 -26.89 17.79
CA PRO A 696 -47.98 -26.34 19.09
C PRO A 696 -49.04 -26.64 20.17
N SER A 697 -48.58 -27.18 21.31
CA SER A 697 -49.29 -27.15 22.59
C SER A 697 -48.71 -26.05 23.49
N CYS A 698 -49.59 -25.31 24.16
CA CYS A 698 -49.26 -24.18 25.04
C CYS A 698 -48.43 -24.54 26.28
N GLY A 699 -47.42 -23.72 26.57
CA GLY A 699 -46.94 -23.42 27.93
C GLY A 699 -45.44 -23.55 28.18
N GLY A 700 -44.77 -22.44 28.55
CA GLY A 700 -43.56 -22.47 29.40
C GLY A 700 -42.30 -21.75 28.89
N SER A 701 -41.90 -20.70 29.64
CA SER A 701 -40.56 -20.09 29.81
C SER A 701 -39.72 -19.71 28.58
N GLY A 702 -39.57 -18.39 28.36
CA GLY A 702 -38.87 -17.78 27.24
C GLY A 702 -37.36 -18.02 27.19
N VAL A 703 -36.94 -18.85 26.25
CA VAL A 703 -35.66 -18.70 25.56
C VAL A 703 -35.96 -17.92 24.28
N VAL A 704 -35.49 -16.67 24.18
CA VAL A 704 -35.59 -15.89 22.93
C VAL A 704 -34.62 -16.51 21.93
N GLU A 705 -35.15 -17.22 20.93
CA GLU A 705 -34.37 -17.77 19.82
C GLU A 705 -33.57 -16.66 19.10
N LYS A 706 -32.43 -17.01 18.49
CA LYS A 706 -31.61 -16.07 17.71
C LYS A 706 -32.27 -15.77 16.34
N GLY A 707 -33.52 -15.30 16.33
CA GLY A 707 -34.27 -14.99 15.11
C GLY A 707 -34.02 -13.58 14.57
N GLN A 708 -34.37 -13.37 13.30
CA GLN A 708 -34.32 -12.09 12.61
C GLN A 708 -35.65 -11.79 11.90
N THR A 709 -36.12 -10.55 12.00
CA THR A 709 -37.25 -10.05 11.20
C THR A 709 -36.83 -9.00 10.19
N ILE A 710 -37.44 -9.01 9.01
CA ILE A 710 -37.20 -8.04 7.94
C ILE A 710 -38.56 -7.55 7.41
N VAL A 711 -38.85 -6.26 7.55
CA VAL A 711 -39.98 -5.63 6.85
C VAL A 711 -39.53 -5.22 5.47
N VAL A 712 -40.23 -5.71 4.45
CA VAL A 712 -40.02 -5.33 3.05
C VAL A 712 -41.18 -4.43 2.62
N PHE A 713 -40.93 -3.13 2.66
CA PHE A 713 -41.86 -2.09 2.22
C PHE A 713 -41.61 -1.69 0.76
N SER A 714 -40.34 -1.67 0.33
CA SER A 714 -39.98 -1.22 -1.02
C SER A 714 -40.29 -2.27 -2.09
N GLY A 715 -40.75 -1.79 -3.27
CA GLY A 715 -40.88 -2.58 -4.49
C GLY A 715 -39.74 -2.37 -5.50
N ASP A 716 -38.66 -1.69 -5.10
CA ASP A 716 -37.52 -1.43 -5.98
C ASP A 716 -36.59 -2.65 -6.03
N MET A 717 -36.15 -3.04 -7.23
CA MET A 717 -35.40 -4.27 -7.48
C MET A 717 -34.14 -4.38 -6.60
N ASP A 718 -33.35 -3.32 -6.47
CA ASP A 718 -32.09 -3.29 -5.71
C ASP A 718 -32.30 -3.38 -4.19
N ARG A 719 -33.37 -2.79 -3.65
CA ARG A 719 -33.69 -2.88 -2.21
C ARG A 719 -34.24 -4.24 -1.84
N VAL A 720 -35.13 -4.78 -2.68
CA VAL A 720 -35.66 -6.14 -2.51
C VAL A 720 -34.53 -7.17 -2.66
N LEU A 721 -33.58 -6.94 -3.57
CA LEU A 721 -32.40 -7.78 -3.73
C LEU A 721 -31.57 -7.81 -2.45
N ALA A 722 -31.29 -6.64 -1.85
CA ALA A 722 -30.58 -6.56 -0.58
C ALA A 722 -31.33 -7.30 0.55
N ALA A 723 -32.65 -7.16 0.63
CA ALA A 723 -33.47 -7.86 1.63
C ALA A 723 -33.32 -9.39 1.53
N PHE A 724 -33.41 -9.96 0.32
CA PHE A 724 -33.27 -11.40 0.12
C PHE A 724 -31.83 -11.90 0.26
N VAL A 725 -30.81 -11.10 -0.07
CA VAL A 725 -29.40 -11.44 0.19
C VAL A 725 -29.16 -11.55 1.70
N ILE A 726 -29.66 -10.58 2.47
CA ILE A 726 -29.56 -10.60 3.94
C ILE A 726 -30.32 -11.79 4.53
N ALA A 727 -31.54 -12.03 4.07
CA ALA A 727 -32.38 -13.13 4.56
C ALA A 727 -31.72 -14.50 4.32
N ASN A 728 -31.22 -14.76 3.10
CA ASN A 728 -30.53 -16.01 2.77
C ASN A 728 -29.20 -16.16 3.52
N GLY A 729 -28.45 -15.07 3.71
CA GLY A 729 -27.23 -15.09 4.53
C GLY A 729 -27.52 -15.46 5.99
N ALA A 730 -28.55 -14.87 6.59
CA ALA A 730 -28.97 -15.15 7.95
C ALA A 730 -29.52 -16.58 8.11
N ALA A 731 -30.34 -17.05 7.16
CA ALA A 731 -30.84 -18.43 7.15
C ALA A 731 -29.72 -19.46 6.99
N ALA A 732 -28.71 -19.19 6.15
CA ALA A 732 -27.51 -20.03 6.02
C ALA A 732 -26.67 -20.06 7.31
N MET A 733 -26.73 -19.01 8.13
CA MET A 733 -26.17 -18.96 9.49
C MET A 733 -27.06 -19.65 10.55
N GLY A 734 -28.12 -20.34 10.15
CA GLY A 734 -29.02 -21.07 11.05
C GLY A 734 -29.93 -20.18 11.89
N HIS A 735 -30.10 -18.91 11.52
CA HIS A 735 -31.05 -18.01 12.19
C HIS A 735 -32.45 -18.18 11.59
N PRO A 736 -33.51 -18.36 12.40
CA PRO A 736 -34.88 -18.30 11.88
C PRO A 736 -35.17 -16.89 11.39
N VAL A 737 -35.57 -16.76 10.12
CA VAL A 737 -35.85 -15.47 9.48
C VAL A 737 -37.33 -15.37 9.13
N THR A 738 -37.95 -14.24 9.51
CA THR A 738 -39.31 -13.88 9.07
C THR A 738 -39.26 -12.59 8.25
N MET A 739 -39.70 -12.65 7.00
CA MET A 739 -39.81 -11.50 6.11
C MET A 739 -41.29 -11.09 5.98
N PHE A 740 -41.60 -9.85 6.36
CA PHE A 740 -42.96 -9.29 6.31
C PHE A 740 -43.09 -8.31 5.15
N PHE A 741 -43.87 -8.67 4.13
CA PHE A 741 -44.07 -7.89 2.91
C PHE A 741 -45.33 -7.04 3.03
N THR A 742 -45.16 -5.74 2.86
CA THR A 742 -46.24 -4.76 3.02
C THR A 742 -46.16 -3.71 1.90
N PHE A 743 -47.29 -3.10 1.58
CA PHE A 743 -47.41 -2.12 0.49
C PHE A 743 -46.69 -2.57 -0.80
N TRP A 744 -45.78 -1.74 -1.33
CA TRP A 744 -45.09 -1.98 -2.61
C TRP A 744 -44.24 -3.25 -2.61
N GLY A 745 -43.76 -3.68 -1.44
CA GLY A 745 -43.03 -4.93 -1.26
C GLY A 745 -43.85 -6.16 -1.68
N LEU A 746 -45.18 -6.12 -1.62
CA LEU A 746 -46.04 -7.23 -2.08
C LEU A 746 -45.89 -7.51 -3.59
N ASN A 747 -45.46 -6.53 -4.39
CA ASN A 747 -45.32 -6.71 -5.83
C ASN A 747 -44.24 -7.74 -6.21
N VAL A 748 -43.23 -7.96 -5.36
CA VAL A 748 -42.21 -9.00 -5.60
C VAL A 748 -42.83 -10.40 -5.56
N LEU A 749 -43.84 -10.60 -4.71
CA LEU A 749 -44.47 -11.89 -4.45
C LEU A 749 -45.60 -12.23 -5.43
N ARG A 750 -45.91 -11.36 -6.39
CA ARG A 750 -46.95 -11.62 -7.39
C ARG A 750 -46.49 -12.66 -8.42
N LYS A 751 -47.38 -13.57 -8.80
CA LYS A 751 -47.17 -14.51 -9.91
C LYS A 751 -47.08 -13.73 -11.22
N ALA A 752 -46.04 -14.01 -12.03
CA ALA A 752 -45.90 -13.43 -13.36
C ALA A 752 -47.10 -13.78 -14.27
N SER A 753 -47.65 -14.99 -14.11
CA SER A 753 -48.82 -15.53 -14.80
C SER A 753 -50.01 -15.77 -13.85
N ALA A 754 -50.45 -14.73 -13.13
CA ALA A 754 -51.56 -14.84 -12.19
C ALA A 754 -52.92 -15.19 -12.87
N PRO A 755 -53.76 -16.03 -12.25
CA PRO A 755 -55.10 -16.37 -12.75
C PRO A 755 -56.03 -15.15 -12.79
N LYS A 756 -57.04 -15.17 -13.67
CA LYS A 756 -58.05 -14.10 -13.74
C LYS A 756 -58.98 -14.19 -12.53
N VAL A 757 -58.84 -13.25 -11.60
CA VAL A 757 -59.71 -13.10 -10.42
C VAL A 757 -60.73 -11.97 -10.63
N ALA A 758 -61.93 -12.11 -10.05
CA ALA A 758 -62.96 -11.07 -10.10
C ALA A 758 -62.57 -9.91 -9.16
N LYS A 759 -62.53 -8.67 -9.69
CA LYS A 759 -62.10 -7.47 -8.96
C LYS A 759 -63.05 -6.30 -9.18
N LYS A 760 -63.13 -5.39 -8.21
CA LYS A 760 -63.84 -4.11 -8.36
C LYS A 760 -63.12 -3.23 -9.41
N PRO A 761 -63.80 -2.27 -10.04
CA PRO A 761 -63.21 -1.45 -11.11
C PRO A 761 -61.91 -0.72 -10.71
N LEU A 762 -61.86 -0.21 -9.47
CA LEU A 762 -60.69 0.50 -8.93
C LEU A 762 -59.50 -0.46 -8.68
N ASP A 763 -59.75 -1.62 -8.08
CA ASP A 763 -58.74 -2.66 -7.82
C ASP A 763 -58.13 -3.20 -9.12
N ARG A 764 -58.93 -3.28 -10.18
CA ARG A 764 -58.47 -3.69 -11.52
C ARG A 764 -57.51 -2.66 -12.13
N MET A 765 -57.74 -1.37 -11.89
CA MET A 765 -56.85 -0.29 -12.32
C MET A 765 -55.53 -0.31 -11.55
N PHE A 766 -55.56 -0.44 -10.22
CA PHE A 766 -54.36 -0.57 -9.39
C PHE A 766 -53.53 -1.80 -9.79
N GLY A 767 -54.16 -2.96 -9.95
CA GLY A 767 -53.49 -4.20 -10.32
C GLY A 767 -52.82 -4.21 -11.72
N TRP A 768 -53.23 -3.29 -12.61
CA TRP A 768 -52.61 -3.08 -13.93
C TRP A 768 -51.40 -2.14 -13.85
N MET A 769 -51.45 -1.11 -13.00
CA MET A 769 -50.39 -0.10 -12.86
C MET A 769 -49.16 -0.62 -12.09
N MET A 770 -49.31 -1.69 -11.31
CA MET A 770 -48.25 -2.23 -10.46
C MET A 770 -47.48 -3.39 -11.10
N PRO A 771 -46.15 -3.50 -10.88
CA PRO A 771 -45.33 -4.59 -11.38
C PRO A 771 -45.86 -5.98 -10.98
N ARG A 772 -45.73 -6.95 -11.89
CA ARG A 772 -46.13 -8.34 -11.64
C ARG A 772 -44.90 -9.21 -11.40
N GLY A 773 -44.54 -9.39 -10.14
CA GLY A 773 -43.52 -10.34 -9.71
C GLY A 773 -42.10 -9.82 -9.79
N ALA A 774 -41.20 -10.60 -9.18
CA ALA A 774 -39.79 -10.31 -8.97
C ALA A 774 -39.02 -9.90 -10.23
N GLU A 775 -39.38 -10.42 -11.40
CA GLU A 775 -38.70 -10.11 -12.66
C GLU A 775 -39.04 -8.72 -13.21
N ASN A 776 -40.18 -8.16 -12.86
CA ASN A 776 -40.68 -6.90 -13.40
C ASN A 776 -40.39 -5.69 -12.52
N LEU A 777 -39.63 -5.89 -11.42
CA LEU A 777 -39.18 -4.78 -10.58
C LEU A 777 -38.09 -3.97 -11.29
N VAL A 778 -38.03 -2.68 -10.95
CA VAL A 778 -37.09 -1.70 -11.53
C VAL A 778 -36.14 -1.15 -10.48
N LEU A 779 -34.98 -0.65 -10.89
CA LEU A 779 -34.03 -0.02 -9.98
C LEU A 779 -34.58 1.27 -9.33
N SER A 780 -34.27 1.45 -8.04
CA SER A 780 -34.64 2.64 -7.25
C SER A 780 -34.00 3.93 -7.77
N LYS A 781 -32.82 3.83 -8.39
CA LYS A 781 -32.06 4.94 -8.98
C LYS A 781 -31.47 4.52 -10.32
N MET A 782 -31.26 5.49 -11.20
CA MET A 782 -30.62 5.28 -12.52
C MET A 782 -31.33 4.27 -13.41
N ASN A 783 -32.65 4.10 -13.26
CA ASN A 783 -33.43 3.15 -14.07
C ASN A 783 -33.39 3.47 -15.58
N MET A 784 -33.25 4.74 -15.98
CA MET A 784 -33.12 5.19 -17.38
C MET A 784 -34.17 4.55 -18.31
N ALA A 785 -35.45 4.71 -17.98
CA ALA A 785 -36.57 4.08 -18.71
C ALA A 785 -36.44 2.54 -18.87
N GLY A 786 -35.81 1.86 -17.91
CA GLY A 786 -35.59 0.40 -17.91
C GLY A 786 -34.19 -0.03 -18.34
N LEU A 787 -33.41 0.85 -19.01
CA LEU A 787 -32.07 0.54 -19.50
C LEU A 787 -31.10 0.22 -18.35
N GLY A 788 -31.17 0.97 -17.25
CA GLY A 788 -30.37 0.72 -16.06
C GLY A 788 -30.69 -0.63 -15.41
N THR A 789 -31.98 -1.00 -15.36
CA THR A 789 -32.43 -2.29 -14.83
C THR A 789 -31.92 -3.45 -15.70
N ALA A 790 -32.00 -3.32 -17.04
CA ALA A 790 -31.47 -4.32 -17.96
C ALA A 790 -29.95 -4.46 -17.85
N MET A 791 -29.23 -3.34 -17.77
CA MET A 791 -27.78 -3.31 -17.58
C MET A 791 -27.38 -3.97 -16.25
N MET A 792 -28.07 -3.66 -15.14
CA MET A 792 -27.79 -4.29 -13.85
C MET A 792 -28.00 -5.80 -13.89
N LYS A 793 -29.12 -6.27 -14.46
CA LYS A 793 -29.38 -7.71 -14.64
C LYS A 793 -28.34 -8.39 -15.54
N HIS A 794 -27.81 -7.68 -16.53
CA HIS A 794 -26.70 -8.19 -17.34
C HIS A 794 -25.40 -8.29 -16.52
N VAL A 795 -25.03 -7.24 -15.79
CA VAL A 795 -23.85 -7.23 -14.91
C VAL A 795 -23.94 -8.31 -13.83
N MET A 796 -25.11 -8.50 -13.22
CA MET A 796 -25.34 -9.56 -12.23
C MET A 796 -25.08 -10.95 -12.82
N ARG A 797 -25.59 -11.24 -14.02
CA ARG A 797 -25.32 -12.52 -14.72
C ARG A 797 -23.84 -12.69 -15.04
N THR A 798 -23.19 -11.66 -15.57
CA THR A 798 -21.75 -11.71 -15.90
C THR A 798 -20.88 -11.89 -14.67
N LYS A 799 -21.33 -11.41 -13.50
CA LYS A 799 -20.62 -11.53 -12.22
C LYS A 799 -21.10 -12.69 -11.35
N GLY A 800 -21.98 -13.56 -11.83
CA GLY A 800 -22.49 -14.70 -11.07
C GLY A 800 -23.28 -14.34 -9.80
N VAL A 801 -24.00 -13.21 -9.82
CA VAL A 801 -24.94 -12.80 -8.76
C VAL A 801 -26.32 -13.36 -9.10
N ALA A 802 -26.92 -14.11 -8.18
CA ALA A 802 -28.25 -14.71 -8.35
C ALA A 802 -29.36 -13.66 -8.56
N GLY A 803 -30.34 -13.99 -9.39
CA GLY A 803 -31.51 -13.15 -9.63
C GLY A 803 -32.49 -13.16 -8.45
N LEU A 804 -33.41 -12.19 -8.42
CA LEU A 804 -34.47 -12.17 -7.40
C LEU A 804 -35.33 -13.44 -7.36
N PRO A 805 -35.80 -14.03 -8.49
CA PRO A 805 -36.56 -15.28 -8.44
C PRO A 805 -35.79 -16.42 -7.77
N GLU A 806 -34.50 -16.56 -8.10
CA GLU A 806 -33.62 -17.59 -7.54
C GLU A 806 -33.42 -17.39 -6.03
N LEU A 807 -33.23 -16.15 -5.59
CA LEU A 807 -33.06 -15.82 -4.17
C LEU A 807 -34.34 -16.02 -3.35
N ILE A 808 -35.51 -15.82 -3.95
CA ILE A 808 -36.82 -16.08 -3.32
C ILE A 808 -37.01 -17.59 -3.14
N ASP A 809 -36.77 -18.38 -4.18
CA ASP A 809 -36.90 -19.84 -4.14
C ASP A 809 -35.88 -20.48 -3.19
N GLU A 810 -34.68 -19.90 -3.10
CA GLU A 810 -33.69 -20.31 -2.12
C GLU A 810 -34.13 -20.00 -0.67
N ALA A 811 -34.62 -18.78 -0.42
CA ALA A 811 -35.09 -18.39 0.92
C ALA A 811 -36.18 -19.35 1.41
N ARG A 812 -37.10 -19.73 0.53
CA ARG A 812 -38.15 -20.72 0.81
C ARG A 812 -37.56 -22.10 1.13
N ARG A 813 -36.58 -22.57 0.35
CA ARG A 813 -35.90 -23.85 0.61
C ARG A 813 -35.14 -23.87 1.94
N GLN A 814 -34.64 -22.72 2.40
CA GLN A 814 -33.97 -22.57 3.69
C GLN A 814 -34.95 -22.36 4.86
N GLY A 815 -36.26 -22.37 4.63
CA GLY A 815 -37.27 -22.22 5.68
C GLY A 815 -37.51 -20.78 6.14
N VAL A 816 -37.13 -19.78 5.34
CA VAL A 816 -37.48 -18.37 5.61
C VAL A 816 -38.99 -18.19 5.51
N ARG A 817 -39.61 -17.67 6.57
CA ARG A 817 -41.04 -17.41 6.62
C ARG A 817 -41.37 -16.13 5.86
N LEU A 818 -42.06 -16.26 4.73
CA LEU A 818 -42.52 -15.13 3.92
C LEU A 818 -43.97 -14.80 4.27
N VAL A 819 -44.20 -13.63 4.87
CA VAL A 819 -45.50 -13.19 5.37
C VAL A 819 -46.03 -12.04 4.53
N ALA A 820 -47.20 -12.19 3.91
CA ALA A 820 -47.89 -11.14 3.18
C ALA A 820 -48.90 -10.41 4.07
N CYS A 821 -48.82 -9.08 4.10
CA CYS A 821 -49.70 -8.22 4.89
C CYS A 821 -51.13 -8.19 4.32
N THR A 822 -52.09 -8.76 5.03
CA THR A 822 -53.51 -8.83 4.59
C THR A 822 -54.14 -7.45 4.40
N MET A 823 -53.86 -6.49 5.29
CA MET A 823 -54.35 -5.11 5.16
C MET A 823 -53.82 -4.46 3.87
N SER A 824 -52.54 -4.66 3.54
CA SER A 824 -51.97 -4.10 2.31
C SER A 824 -52.51 -4.81 1.06
N MET A 825 -52.78 -6.11 1.14
CA MET A 825 -53.45 -6.86 0.08
C MET A 825 -54.85 -6.29 -0.21
N ASP A 826 -55.64 -6.02 0.83
CA ASP A 826 -56.98 -5.43 0.71
C ASP A 826 -56.92 -4.02 0.09
N VAL A 827 -56.03 -3.17 0.59
CA VAL A 827 -55.86 -1.79 0.09
C VAL A 827 -55.41 -1.75 -1.37
N MET A 828 -54.55 -2.70 -1.78
CA MET A 828 -53.99 -2.77 -3.13
C MET A 828 -54.80 -3.66 -4.07
N GLY A 829 -55.91 -4.25 -3.59
CA GLY A 829 -56.78 -5.14 -4.36
C GLY A 829 -56.05 -6.38 -4.89
N ILE A 830 -55.11 -6.94 -4.12
CA ILE A 830 -54.33 -8.15 -4.45
C ILE A 830 -54.98 -9.35 -3.75
N GLN A 831 -55.40 -10.35 -4.52
CA GLN A 831 -55.97 -11.60 -3.99
C GLN A 831 -54.88 -12.64 -3.76
N ALA A 832 -55.11 -13.58 -2.82
CA ALA A 832 -54.13 -14.61 -2.46
C ALA A 832 -53.72 -15.49 -3.66
N GLU A 833 -54.65 -15.74 -4.59
CA GLU A 833 -54.43 -16.53 -5.80
C GLU A 833 -53.43 -15.86 -6.78
N GLU A 834 -53.21 -14.54 -6.64
CA GLU A 834 -52.27 -13.77 -7.45
C GLU A 834 -50.84 -13.77 -6.89
N LEU A 835 -50.63 -14.29 -5.68
CA LEU A 835 -49.33 -14.36 -5.03
C LEU A 835 -48.71 -15.77 -5.16
N VAL A 836 -47.39 -15.85 -5.03
CA VAL A 836 -46.64 -17.13 -5.05
C VAL A 836 -47.13 -18.06 -3.95
N ASP A 837 -47.08 -19.37 -4.18
CA ASP A 837 -47.62 -20.35 -3.23
C ASP A 837 -46.71 -20.49 -1.98
N GLY A 838 -47.27 -20.95 -0.86
CA GLY A 838 -46.51 -21.16 0.38
C GLY A 838 -46.16 -19.89 1.16
N LEU A 839 -46.96 -18.83 0.99
CA LEU A 839 -46.91 -17.62 1.82
C LEU A 839 -47.81 -17.75 3.05
N GLU A 840 -47.41 -17.11 4.14
CA GLU A 840 -48.28 -16.88 5.28
C GLU A 840 -49.03 -15.55 5.11
N PHE A 841 -50.32 -15.51 5.42
CA PHE A 841 -51.13 -14.30 5.34
C PHE A 841 -51.44 -13.81 6.75
N ALA A 842 -50.91 -12.63 7.10
CA ALA A 842 -51.09 -12.12 8.44
C ALA A 842 -51.13 -10.58 8.51
N GLY A 843 -51.72 -10.08 9.60
CA GLY A 843 -51.70 -8.66 9.93
C GLY A 843 -50.46 -8.26 10.74
N VAL A 844 -50.42 -6.99 11.13
CA VAL A 844 -49.29 -6.41 11.89
C VAL A 844 -49.00 -7.13 13.21
N GLY A 845 -50.00 -7.73 13.86
CA GLY A 845 -49.84 -8.45 15.13
C GLY A 845 -48.90 -9.67 15.04
N THR A 846 -48.97 -10.43 13.95
CA THR A 846 -48.08 -11.59 13.71
C THR A 846 -46.64 -11.15 13.49
N TYR A 847 -46.45 -10.03 12.79
CA TYR A 847 -45.12 -9.45 12.62
C TYR A 847 -44.56 -8.93 13.95
N ILE A 848 -45.37 -8.22 14.76
CA ILE A 848 -44.92 -7.74 16.08
C ILE A 848 -44.52 -8.91 16.98
N GLY A 849 -45.28 -10.01 16.98
CA GLY A 849 -44.93 -11.23 17.71
C GLY A 849 -43.62 -11.87 17.24
N ALA A 850 -43.37 -11.91 15.92
CA ALA A 850 -42.11 -12.39 15.35
C ALA A 850 -40.93 -11.45 15.68
N ALA A 851 -41.16 -10.14 15.70
CA ALA A 851 -40.14 -9.14 16.03
C ALA A 851 -39.77 -9.18 17.52
N GLN A 852 -40.75 -9.40 18.42
CA GLN A 852 -40.50 -9.56 19.86
C GLN A 852 -39.71 -10.83 20.20
N SER A 853 -39.85 -11.88 19.38
CA SER A 853 -39.11 -13.13 19.53
C SER A 853 -37.77 -13.16 18.78
N SER A 854 -37.42 -12.07 18.08
CA SER A 854 -36.18 -11.93 17.30
C SER A 854 -35.21 -10.94 17.95
N ARG A 855 -33.90 -11.16 17.78
CA ARG A 855 -32.86 -10.26 18.33
C ARG A 855 -32.53 -9.08 17.41
N MET A 856 -32.95 -9.15 16.15
CA MET A 856 -32.64 -8.14 15.14
C MET A 856 -33.85 -7.91 14.24
N ASN A 857 -34.12 -6.63 13.96
CA ASN A 857 -35.21 -6.21 13.11
C ASN A 857 -34.71 -5.19 12.08
N LEU A 858 -35.00 -5.42 10.79
CA LEU A 858 -34.61 -4.55 9.69
C LEU A 858 -35.84 -4.05 8.94
N PHE A 859 -35.80 -2.80 8.47
CA PHE A 859 -36.86 -2.19 7.66
C PHE A 859 -36.26 -1.75 6.32
N ILE A 860 -36.75 -2.32 5.22
CA ILE A 860 -36.16 -2.20 3.87
C ILE A 860 -37.18 -1.72 2.84
#